data_AF-A0A0G1YRD4-F1
#
_entry.id   AF-A0A0G1YRD4-F1
#
_cell.length_a   1.000
_cell.length_b   1.000
_cell.length_c   1.000
_cell.angle_alpha   90.00
_cell.angle_beta   90.00
_cell.angle_gamma   90.00
#
_symmetry.space_group_name_H-M   'P 1'
#
loop_
_entity.id
_entity.type
_entity.pdbx_description
1 polymer ?
#
loop_
_entity_poly.entity_id
_entity_poly.type
_entity_poly.pdbx_seq_one_letter_code
_entity_poly.pdbx_strand_id
1 'polypeptide(L)'
;MYLKSIALVGFKSFGRKTELAFGSPIVAVVGPNGSGKSNVAEAFRFVLGEQSMKSMRSKRGEDLIWGGSPGLPRANRGAVRVVFDNADRLLDLDFKEVVIERVVYRDGQNEYLLNGTVVRLKDVIRLLAGANIGGSGYQIISQGEADRILNASPKERREMVEDALGLKLYQHKKAESERKLGETGVNIDKTKSLRRELAPHINFLRVQVEKIEKARELKEQLAAKLNEYLAREHAWISQEDARLSEEIRMHETELRKLSESVRAARGARGSSSDAALAGLQGKLAEREGKLAAARRESERLARELGRAEGALEANNVTVEAIVPVPHVRNFARELDATVSELERVDDIARVRSVLQDIRSRIKSFIEGLSGAAPVTNEEVKQQVKSLADSLARVREEETNLADELESLRKGIAEARESGFAAERDLVALEASVREAQSKLGGVRAARENIAEARRRFEEEVREGIALVGAAVHSWEKAEIPPGALSEERSVQEKRRRDIERLKIKIEESGSGSGEAVVKEFTQTKERDEFLAKELADLEASAASLKDIIAELEKTIDARFHEGLKLINEALKNFFTKLFGGGYVDIRFVASQEDTRIGGSLGRGARAYLYRTHFFDDAGESSALPRSRRDRRRAR
;
A
#
# COMPACT_ATOMS: atom_id res chain seq x y z
N MET A 1 -25.87 49.38 -65.78
CA MET A 1 -24.81 48.65 -66.51
C MET A 1 -25.22 48.52 -67.97
N TYR A 2 -24.37 48.94 -68.91
CA TYR A 2 -24.59 48.72 -70.34
C TYR A 2 -23.30 48.33 -71.06
N LEU A 3 -23.44 47.66 -72.19
CA LEU A 3 -22.32 47.27 -73.05
C LEU A 3 -21.76 48.51 -73.74
N LYS A 4 -20.46 48.82 -73.56
CA LYS A 4 -19.78 49.96 -74.21
C LYS A 4 -19.18 49.58 -75.55
N SER A 5 -18.40 48.50 -75.60
CA SER A 5 -17.82 48.03 -76.86
C SER A 5 -17.57 46.52 -76.87
N ILE A 6 -17.56 45.96 -78.08
CA ILE A 6 -17.06 44.60 -78.37
C ILE A 6 -15.93 44.74 -79.38
N ALA A 7 -14.73 44.25 -79.03
CA ALA A 7 -13.60 44.15 -79.94
C ALA A 7 -13.34 42.68 -80.30
N LEU A 8 -13.22 42.40 -81.60
CA LEU A 8 -12.99 41.08 -82.17
C LEU A 8 -11.67 41.08 -82.94
N VAL A 9 -10.83 40.08 -82.71
CA VAL A 9 -9.56 39.91 -83.41
C VAL A 9 -9.37 38.45 -83.76
N GLY A 10 -9.20 38.13 -85.05
CA GLY A 10 -8.98 36.76 -85.50
C GLY A 10 -10.14 35.81 -85.16
N PHE A 11 -11.36 36.33 -84.99
CA PHE A 11 -12.54 35.57 -84.56
C PHE A 11 -13.51 35.35 -85.71
N LYS A 12 -13.73 34.10 -86.10
CA LYS A 12 -14.62 33.68 -87.20
C LYS A 12 -14.40 34.46 -88.50
N SER A 13 -15.32 35.38 -88.83
CA SER A 13 -15.27 36.24 -90.02
C SER A 13 -14.46 37.53 -89.83
N PHE A 14 -14.03 37.82 -88.60
CA PHE A 14 -13.30 39.03 -88.23
C PHE A 14 -11.80 38.74 -88.14
N GLY A 15 -11.14 38.71 -89.29
CA GLY A 15 -9.70 38.44 -89.37
C GLY A 15 -8.81 39.59 -88.89
N ARG A 16 -9.22 40.84 -89.15
CA ARG A 16 -8.56 42.05 -88.60
C ARG A 16 -9.24 42.48 -87.31
N LYS A 17 -8.57 43.32 -86.52
CA LYS A 17 -9.17 43.95 -85.34
C LYS A 17 -10.37 44.80 -85.77
N THR A 18 -11.54 44.44 -85.26
CA THR A 18 -12.80 45.17 -85.46
C THR A 18 -13.35 45.53 -84.11
N GLU A 19 -13.66 46.80 -83.90
CA GLU A 19 -14.29 47.29 -82.68
C GLU A 19 -15.68 47.84 -83.00
N LEU A 20 -16.67 47.36 -82.26
CA LEU A 20 -18.06 47.75 -82.36
C LEU A 20 -18.42 48.51 -81.08
N ALA A 21 -18.73 49.80 -81.22
CA ALA A 21 -19.18 50.64 -80.10
C ALA A 21 -20.71 50.62 -79.99
N PHE A 22 -21.21 50.50 -78.77
CA PHE A 22 -22.63 50.43 -78.45
C PHE A 22 -23.01 51.67 -77.61
N GLY A 23 -23.41 52.75 -78.31
CA GLY A 23 -23.74 54.04 -77.68
C GLY A 23 -25.23 54.29 -77.47
N SER A 24 -26.10 53.35 -77.84
CA SER A 24 -27.56 53.50 -77.82
C SER A 24 -28.21 52.28 -77.15
N PRO A 25 -29.36 52.44 -76.46
CA PRO A 25 -30.15 51.33 -75.93
C PRO A 25 -30.60 50.32 -77.00
N ILE A 26 -30.76 50.78 -78.25
CA ILE A 26 -31.13 49.94 -79.40
C ILE A 26 -30.03 50.07 -80.46
N VAL A 27 -29.43 48.95 -80.82
CA VAL A 27 -28.40 48.84 -81.86
C VAL A 27 -28.79 47.75 -82.85
N ALA A 28 -28.81 48.08 -84.15
CA ALA A 28 -29.13 47.14 -85.22
C ALA A 28 -27.85 46.77 -86.00
N VAL A 29 -27.55 45.48 -86.10
CA VAL A 29 -26.41 44.96 -86.88
C VAL A 29 -26.92 44.43 -88.22
N VAL A 30 -26.74 45.21 -89.29
CA VAL A 30 -27.28 44.93 -90.64
C VAL A 30 -26.19 44.62 -91.66
N GLY A 31 -26.55 43.96 -92.77
CA GLY A 31 -25.65 43.62 -93.87
C GLY A 31 -26.15 42.44 -94.72
N PRO A 32 -25.47 42.06 -95.81
CA PRO A 32 -25.86 40.95 -96.69
C PRO A 32 -25.52 39.55 -96.13
N ASN A 33 -26.25 38.50 -96.53
CA ASN A 33 -25.99 37.13 -96.04
C ASN A 33 -24.51 36.74 -96.18
N GLY A 34 -23.94 36.13 -95.15
CA GLY A 34 -22.51 35.80 -95.09
C GLY A 34 -21.59 36.90 -94.54
N SER A 35 -22.07 38.13 -94.30
CA SER A 35 -21.25 39.25 -93.79
C SER A 35 -20.83 39.15 -92.31
N GLY A 36 -21.07 38.03 -91.64
CA GLY A 36 -20.66 37.82 -90.24
C GLY A 36 -21.54 38.46 -89.16
N LYS A 37 -22.74 38.98 -89.48
CA LYS A 37 -23.68 39.58 -88.49
C LYS A 37 -23.91 38.70 -87.26
N SER A 38 -24.29 37.44 -87.49
CA SER A 38 -24.56 36.49 -86.43
C SER A 38 -23.32 36.13 -85.60
N ASN A 39 -22.11 36.31 -86.17
CA ASN A 39 -20.85 36.05 -85.48
C ASN A 39 -20.58 37.09 -84.38
N VAL A 40 -21.20 38.28 -84.44
CA VAL A 40 -21.12 39.28 -83.36
C VAL A 40 -21.85 38.80 -82.10
N ALA A 41 -23.06 38.26 -82.24
CA ALA A 41 -23.82 37.70 -81.12
C ALA A 41 -23.12 36.47 -80.52
N GLU A 42 -22.47 35.67 -81.36
CA GLU A 42 -21.65 34.55 -80.91
C GLU A 42 -20.39 35.01 -80.17
N ALA A 43 -19.70 36.03 -80.66
CA ALA A 43 -18.56 36.61 -79.96
C ALA A 43 -18.93 37.06 -78.54
N PHE A 44 -20.11 37.66 -78.39
CA PHE A 44 -20.63 38.04 -77.08
C PHE A 44 -20.87 36.81 -76.18
N ARG A 45 -21.51 35.74 -76.68
CA ARG A 45 -21.67 34.48 -75.91
C ARG A 45 -20.34 33.85 -75.53
N PHE A 46 -19.40 33.83 -76.47
CA PHE A 46 -18.07 33.26 -76.28
C PHE A 46 -17.37 33.91 -75.09
N VAL A 47 -17.35 35.25 -75.01
CA VAL A 47 -16.69 35.94 -73.91
C VAL A 47 -17.39 35.74 -72.55
N LEU A 48 -18.72 35.53 -72.55
CA LEU A 48 -19.50 35.28 -71.33
C LEU A 48 -19.36 33.84 -70.79
N GLY A 49 -18.52 33.02 -71.41
CA GLY A 49 -18.20 31.68 -70.91
C GLY A 49 -19.03 30.55 -71.50
N GLU A 50 -19.73 30.77 -72.62
CA GLU A 50 -20.42 29.69 -73.34
C GLU A 50 -19.45 28.59 -73.75
N GLN A 51 -19.78 27.35 -73.40
CA GLN A 51 -18.97 26.16 -73.68
C GLN A 51 -19.56 25.30 -74.80
N SER A 52 -20.85 25.46 -75.12
CA SER A 52 -21.52 24.68 -76.15
C SER A 52 -21.08 25.12 -77.55
N MET A 53 -20.26 24.30 -78.20
CA MET A 53 -19.84 24.55 -79.59
C MET A 53 -21.03 24.61 -80.56
N LYS A 54 -22.10 23.86 -80.25
CA LYS A 54 -23.35 23.87 -81.00
C LYS A 54 -24.06 25.22 -80.94
N SER A 55 -24.15 25.86 -79.76
CA SER A 55 -24.76 27.20 -79.63
C SER A 55 -23.92 28.27 -80.31
N MET A 56 -22.62 28.02 -80.40
CA MET A 56 -21.63 28.81 -81.14
C MET A 56 -21.57 28.49 -82.65
N ARG A 57 -22.48 27.68 -83.22
CA ARG A 57 -22.50 27.23 -84.64
C ARG A 57 -21.13 26.80 -85.18
N SER A 58 -20.37 26.05 -84.39
CA SER A 58 -19.04 25.53 -84.71
C SER A 58 -18.90 24.08 -84.25
N LYS A 59 -17.96 23.31 -84.80
CA LYS A 59 -17.74 21.90 -84.40
C LYS A 59 -16.60 21.78 -83.40
N ARG A 60 -15.54 22.58 -83.56
CA ARG A 60 -14.34 22.61 -82.71
C ARG A 60 -13.99 24.04 -82.31
N GLY A 61 -13.25 24.20 -81.21
CA GLY A 61 -12.80 25.52 -80.73
C GLY A 61 -11.97 26.27 -81.77
N GLU A 62 -11.17 25.54 -82.55
CA GLU A 62 -10.38 26.08 -83.67
C GLU A 62 -11.22 26.74 -84.77
N ASP A 63 -12.46 26.29 -84.98
CA ASP A 63 -13.38 26.86 -85.98
C ASP A 63 -13.84 28.28 -85.61
N LEU A 64 -13.61 28.69 -84.35
CA LEU A 64 -13.86 30.06 -83.90
C LEU A 64 -12.73 31.01 -84.32
N ILE A 65 -11.60 30.49 -84.81
CA ILE A 65 -10.44 31.27 -85.22
C ILE A 65 -10.52 31.56 -86.73
N TRP A 66 -10.11 32.76 -87.13
CA TRP A 66 -10.06 33.17 -88.53
C TRP A 66 -9.26 32.17 -89.40
N GLY A 67 -9.96 31.55 -90.36
CA GLY A 67 -9.44 30.49 -91.22
C GLY A 67 -8.55 30.94 -92.37
N GLY A 68 -8.44 32.24 -92.64
CA GLY A 68 -7.71 32.81 -93.78
C GLY A 68 -8.60 33.23 -94.94
N SER A 69 -8.13 34.18 -95.74
CA SER A 69 -8.68 34.57 -97.05
C SER A 69 -7.54 34.91 -98.01
N PRO A 70 -7.79 35.06 -99.33
CA PRO A 70 -6.74 35.41 -100.29
C PRO A 70 -5.94 36.68 -99.93
N GLY A 71 -6.55 37.62 -99.19
CA GLY A 71 -5.92 38.87 -98.76
C GLY A 71 -5.50 38.93 -97.29
N LEU A 72 -5.69 37.85 -96.50
CA LEU A 72 -5.30 37.83 -95.09
C LEU A 72 -4.98 36.40 -94.62
N PRO A 73 -3.77 36.12 -94.10
CA PRO A 73 -3.39 34.79 -93.66
C PRO A 73 -4.26 34.30 -92.49
N ARG A 74 -4.25 32.99 -92.28
CA ARG A 74 -4.91 32.35 -91.13
C ARG A 74 -4.38 32.93 -89.81
N ALA A 75 -5.26 33.12 -88.82
CA ALA A 75 -4.86 33.55 -87.49
C ALA A 75 -4.47 32.34 -86.62
N ASN A 76 -3.57 32.55 -85.65
CA ASN A 76 -3.18 31.53 -84.65
C ASN A 76 -4.03 31.56 -83.37
N ARG A 77 -4.76 32.67 -83.16
CA ARG A 77 -5.69 32.85 -82.04
C ARG A 77 -6.89 33.68 -82.47
N GLY A 78 -8.01 33.48 -81.78
CA GLY A 78 -9.18 34.36 -81.85
C GLY A 78 -9.41 34.97 -80.47
N ALA A 79 -9.60 36.28 -80.40
CA ALA A 79 -9.86 37.00 -79.16
C ALA A 79 -11.13 37.83 -79.29
N VAL A 80 -11.94 37.82 -78.23
CA VAL A 80 -13.09 38.70 -78.08
C VAL A 80 -12.97 39.41 -76.74
N ARG A 81 -13.00 40.73 -76.79
CA ARG A 81 -12.94 41.62 -75.63
C ARG A 81 -14.22 42.42 -75.55
N VAL A 82 -14.83 42.45 -74.37
CA VAL A 82 -16.07 43.16 -74.09
C VAL A 82 -15.86 44.12 -72.94
N VAL A 83 -16.33 45.35 -73.11
CA VAL A 83 -16.24 46.41 -72.12
C VAL A 83 -17.63 46.76 -71.63
N PHE A 84 -17.86 46.61 -70.33
CA PHE A 84 -19.08 47.01 -69.65
C PHE A 84 -18.88 48.30 -68.87
N ASP A 85 -19.88 49.18 -68.91
CA ASP A 85 -20.01 50.24 -67.93
C ASP A 85 -20.57 49.66 -66.63
N ASN A 86 -19.83 49.82 -65.53
CA ASN A 86 -20.16 49.32 -64.21
C ASN A 86 -20.38 50.47 -63.20
N ALA A 87 -20.84 51.64 -63.65
CA ALA A 87 -21.11 52.77 -62.76
C ALA A 87 -22.13 52.42 -61.64
N ASP A 88 -23.12 51.59 -61.97
CA ASP A 88 -24.15 51.12 -61.02
C ASP A 88 -23.67 49.98 -60.10
N ARG A 89 -22.41 49.55 -60.21
CA ARG A 89 -21.80 48.45 -59.43
C ARG A 89 -22.62 47.14 -59.43
N LEU A 90 -23.26 46.83 -60.55
CA LEU A 90 -23.99 45.57 -60.75
C LEU A 90 -23.04 44.36 -60.80
N LEU A 91 -21.82 44.56 -61.30
CA LEU A 91 -20.73 43.61 -61.16
C LEU A 91 -19.97 43.96 -59.88
N ASP A 92 -19.77 42.97 -59.01
CA ASP A 92 -19.11 43.07 -57.70
C ASP A 92 -17.60 43.30 -57.83
N LEU A 93 -17.24 44.47 -58.38
CA LEU A 93 -15.88 44.93 -58.66
C LEU A 93 -15.81 46.44 -58.47
N ASP A 94 -14.75 46.92 -57.81
CA ASP A 94 -14.49 48.36 -57.57
C ASP A 94 -13.94 49.11 -58.80
N PHE A 95 -14.38 48.73 -60.00
CA PHE A 95 -14.00 49.38 -61.25
C PHE A 95 -15.23 49.98 -61.93
N LYS A 96 -15.09 51.22 -62.42
CA LYS A 96 -16.14 51.90 -63.22
C LYS A 96 -16.35 51.26 -64.59
N GLU A 97 -15.32 50.59 -65.10
CA GLU A 97 -15.38 49.80 -66.33
C GLU A 97 -14.86 48.40 -66.06
N VAL A 98 -15.60 47.40 -66.53
CA VAL A 98 -15.21 45.99 -66.41
C VAL A 98 -14.98 45.44 -67.81
N VAL A 99 -13.77 44.92 -68.02
CA VAL A 99 -13.32 44.33 -69.27
C VAL A 99 -13.26 42.83 -69.08
N ILE A 100 -14.04 42.10 -69.88
CA ILE A 100 -13.96 40.64 -69.96
C ILE A 100 -13.41 40.30 -71.33
N GLU A 101 -12.35 39.51 -71.38
CA GLU A 101 -11.75 39.04 -72.62
C GLU A 101 -11.59 37.52 -72.57
N ARG A 102 -11.88 36.88 -73.70
CA ARG A 102 -11.62 35.45 -73.89
C ARG A 102 -10.78 35.27 -75.15
N VAL A 103 -9.73 34.47 -75.03
CA VAL A 103 -8.83 34.10 -76.13
C VAL A 103 -8.91 32.60 -76.34
N VAL A 104 -9.07 32.18 -77.59
CA VAL A 104 -8.98 30.77 -78.00
C VAL A 104 -7.78 30.58 -78.92
N TYR A 105 -6.99 29.55 -78.63
CA TYR A 105 -5.82 29.15 -79.39
C TYR A 105 -6.12 27.90 -80.23
N ARG A 106 -5.28 27.66 -81.25
CA ARG A 106 -5.46 26.52 -82.18
C ARG A 106 -5.27 25.14 -81.52
N ASP A 107 -4.62 25.08 -80.38
CA ASP A 107 -4.52 23.85 -79.57
C ASP A 107 -5.78 23.57 -78.74
N GLY A 108 -6.79 24.44 -78.83
CA GLY A 108 -8.04 24.36 -78.07
C GLY A 108 -7.96 24.98 -76.67
N GLN A 109 -6.81 25.52 -76.26
CA GLN A 109 -6.69 26.24 -75.00
C GLN A 109 -7.52 27.54 -75.04
N ASN A 110 -8.13 27.84 -73.90
CA ASN A 110 -8.94 29.04 -73.70
C ASN A 110 -8.40 29.80 -72.49
N GLU A 111 -8.10 31.08 -72.69
CA GLU A 111 -7.71 32.00 -71.62
C GLU A 111 -8.83 33.01 -71.37
N TYR A 112 -9.16 33.23 -70.10
CA TYR A 112 -10.11 34.25 -69.68
C TYR A 112 -9.34 35.34 -68.95
N LEU A 113 -9.61 36.59 -69.31
CA LEU A 113 -9.01 37.75 -68.71
C LEU A 113 -10.11 38.67 -68.18
N LEU A 114 -9.94 39.14 -66.95
CA LEU A 114 -10.77 40.14 -66.31
C LEU A 114 -9.89 41.36 -66.02
N ASN A 115 -10.19 42.51 -66.62
CA ASN A 115 -9.36 43.72 -66.56
C ASN A 115 -7.87 43.47 -66.89
N GLY A 116 -7.59 42.51 -67.77
CA GLY A 116 -6.24 42.13 -68.18
C GLY A 116 -5.55 41.07 -67.31
N THR A 117 -6.15 40.66 -66.19
CA THR A 117 -5.63 39.58 -65.35
C THR A 117 -6.24 38.23 -65.74
N VAL A 118 -5.42 37.19 -65.86
CA VAL A 118 -5.88 35.83 -66.17
C VAL A 118 -6.69 35.26 -64.99
N VAL A 119 -7.91 34.81 -65.27
CA VAL A 119 -8.85 34.25 -64.27
C VAL A 119 -9.41 32.90 -64.74
N ARG A 120 -10.04 32.14 -63.84
CA ARG A 120 -10.70 30.89 -64.22
C ARG A 120 -12.11 31.18 -64.73
N LEU A 121 -12.63 30.31 -65.59
CA LEU A 121 -14.03 30.38 -66.05
C LEU A 121 -15.03 30.45 -64.87
N LYS A 122 -14.77 29.71 -63.77
CA LYS A 122 -15.63 29.74 -62.58
C LYS A 122 -15.75 31.14 -61.97
N ASP A 123 -14.68 31.92 -62.02
CA ASP A 123 -14.65 33.28 -61.46
C ASP A 123 -15.46 34.24 -62.34
N VAL A 124 -15.32 34.12 -63.68
CA VAL A 124 -16.13 34.87 -64.65
C VAL A 124 -17.62 34.52 -64.52
N ILE A 125 -17.97 33.23 -64.41
CA ILE A 125 -19.36 32.79 -64.21
C ILE A 125 -19.93 33.33 -62.90
N ARG A 126 -19.17 33.26 -61.80
CA ARG A 126 -19.61 33.76 -60.49
C ARG A 126 -19.86 35.27 -60.51
N LEU A 127 -18.97 36.02 -61.15
CA LEU A 127 -19.11 37.47 -61.31
C LEU A 127 -20.37 37.83 -62.12
N LEU A 128 -20.56 37.16 -63.26
CA LEU A 128 -21.70 37.40 -64.14
C LEU A 128 -23.03 36.94 -63.50
N ALA A 129 -23.02 35.85 -62.72
CA ALA A 129 -24.19 35.38 -61.99
C ALA A 129 -24.70 36.41 -60.96
N GLY A 130 -23.80 37.18 -60.33
CA GLY A 130 -24.18 38.29 -59.44
C GLY A 130 -24.96 39.40 -60.15
N ALA A 131 -24.64 39.66 -61.42
CA ALA A 131 -25.36 40.60 -62.28
C ALA A 131 -26.53 39.97 -63.05
N ASN A 132 -26.89 38.71 -62.76
CA ASN A 132 -27.83 37.89 -63.51
C ASN A 132 -27.48 37.74 -65.01
N ILE A 133 -26.22 37.88 -65.41
CA ILE A 133 -25.78 37.78 -66.80
C ILE A 133 -25.20 36.39 -67.09
N GLY A 134 -25.49 35.83 -68.27
CA GLY A 134 -24.73 34.71 -68.85
C GLY A 134 -24.97 33.30 -68.29
N GLY A 135 -25.64 33.13 -67.14
CA GLY A 135 -25.83 31.79 -66.51
C GLY A 135 -26.79 30.84 -67.23
N SER A 136 -27.70 31.34 -68.07
CA SER A 136 -28.79 30.53 -68.65
C SER A 136 -29.26 30.95 -70.05
N GLY A 137 -28.59 31.91 -70.67
CA GLY A 137 -28.78 32.22 -72.09
C GLY A 137 -30.07 32.98 -72.46
N TYR A 138 -31.02 33.23 -71.55
CA TYR A 138 -32.29 33.90 -71.89
C TYR A 138 -32.12 35.35 -72.39
N GLN A 139 -31.06 36.02 -71.97
CA GLN A 139 -30.73 37.39 -72.42
C GLN A 139 -30.22 37.43 -73.86
N ILE A 140 -29.74 36.29 -74.39
CA ILE A 140 -29.16 36.22 -75.72
C ILE A 140 -29.98 35.21 -76.52
N ILE A 141 -30.97 35.72 -77.25
CA ILE A 141 -31.83 34.89 -78.09
C ILE A 141 -31.08 34.54 -79.38
N SER A 142 -30.78 33.25 -79.56
CA SER A 142 -30.11 32.72 -80.76
C SER A 142 -31.10 32.14 -81.75
N GLN A 143 -30.63 31.86 -82.96
CA GLN A 143 -31.42 31.07 -83.91
C GLN A 143 -31.72 29.68 -83.30
N GLY A 144 -33.01 29.34 -83.16
CA GLY A 144 -33.49 28.09 -82.56
C GLY A 144 -33.65 28.10 -81.03
N GLU A 145 -33.29 29.19 -80.32
CA GLU A 145 -33.52 29.29 -78.87
C GLU A 145 -35.00 29.46 -78.52
N ALA A 146 -35.78 30.12 -79.38
CA ALA A 146 -37.24 30.20 -79.22
C ALA A 146 -37.87 28.80 -79.20
N ASP A 147 -37.47 27.92 -80.13
CA ASP A 147 -37.93 26.52 -80.17
C ASP A 147 -37.46 25.73 -78.94
N ARG A 148 -36.26 26.02 -78.43
CA ARG A 148 -35.74 25.37 -77.20
C ARG A 148 -36.58 25.72 -75.98
N ILE A 149 -36.94 26.99 -75.81
CA ILE A 149 -37.79 27.43 -74.69
C ILE A 149 -39.17 26.78 -74.79
N LEU A 150 -39.75 26.69 -76.00
CA LEU A 150 -41.05 26.07 -76.22
C LEU A 150 -41.05 24.55 -75.97
N ASN A 151 -39.93 23.87 -76.26
CA ASN A 151 -39.77 22.42 -76.08
C ASN A 151 -39.12 22.02 -74.74
N ALA A 152 -38.70 22.99 -73.92
CA ALA A 152 -38.04 22.70 -72.64
C ALA A 152 -38.95 21.86 -71.73
N SER A 153 -38.33 20.96 -70.97
CA SER A 153 -38.99 20.08 -69.99
C SER A 153 -39.44 20.86 -68.75
N PRO A 154 -40.42 20.36 -67.98
CA PRO A 154 -41.02 21.13 -66.88
C PRO A 154 -40.01 21.54 -65.79
N LYS A 155 -39.00 20.69 -65.61
CA LYS A 155 -37.84 20.94 -64.76
C LYS A 155 -37.00 22.08 -65.29
N GLU A 156 -36.66 22.02 -66.58
CA GLU A 156 -35.85 23.07 -67.21
C GLU A 156 -36.57 24.42 -67.14
N ARG A 157 -37.85 24.55 -67.52
CA ARG A 157 -38.57 25.86 -67.39
C ARG A 157 -38.66 26.36 -65.96
N ARG A 158 -38.72 25.49 -64.95
CA ARG A 158 -38.59 25.91 -63.56
C ARG A 158 -37.20 26.49 -63.27
N GLU A 159 -36.14 25.78 -63.63
CA GLU A 159 -34.77 26.27 -63.46
C GLU A 159 -34.55 27.60 -64.22
N MET A 160 -35.17 27.76 -65.41
CA MET A 160 -35.14 29.01 -66.18
C MET A 160 -35.76 30.16 -65.40
N VAL A 161 -36.94 29.94 -64.81
CA VAL A 161 -37.67 30.94 -64.04
C VAL A 161 -36.97 31.24 -62.72
N GLU A 162 -36.50 30.23 -61.99
CA GLU A 162 -35.77 30.42 -60.73
C GLU A 162 -34.48 31.22 -60.93
N ASP A 163 -33.79 31.00 -62.05
CA ASP A 163 -32.60 31.77 -62.42
C ASP A 163 -32.94 33.21 -62.81
N ALA A 164 -34.01 33.41 -63.60
CA ALA A 164 -34.47 34.75 -63.96
C ALA A 164 -34.89 35.59 -62.75
N LEU A 165 -35.38 34.94 -61.69
CA LEU A 165 -35.74 35.56 -60.42
C LEU A 165 -34.55 35.73 -59.45
N GLY A 166 -33.34 35.32 -59.85
CA GLY A 166 -32.14 35.43 -59.01
C GLY A 166 -32.14 34.51 -57.77
N LEU A 167 -32.93 33.42 -57.79
CA LEU A 167 -33.08 32.52 -56.64
C LEU A 167 -31.91 31.56 -56.45
N LYS A 168 -31.05 31.41 -57.47
CA LYS A 168 -29.88 30.50 -57.42
C LYS A 168 -28.99 30.75 -56.21
N LEU A 169 -28.79 32.01 -55.81
CA LEU A 169 -27.96 32.34 -54.64
C LEU A 169 -28.51 31.70 -53.35
N TYR A 170 -29.83 31.77 -53.15
CA TYR A 170 -30.50 31.18 -51.99
C TYR A 170 -30.48 29.65 -52.04
N GLN A 171 -30.67 29.06 -53.22
CA GLN A 171 -30.56 27.62 -53.42
C GLN A 171 -29.15 27.09 -53.13
N HIS A 172 -28.10 27.81 -53.56
CA HIS A 172 -26.72 27.47 -53.24
C HIS A 172 -26.45 27.54 -51.72
N LYS A 173 -26.90 28.60 -51.05
CA LYS A 173 -26.77 28.73 -49.58
C LYS A 173 -27.51 27.60 -48.85
N LYS A 174 -28.70 27.22 -49.31
CA LYS A 174 -29.46 26.10 -48.75
C LYS A 174 -28.68 24.79 -48.87
N ALA A 175 -28.20 24.46 -50.06
CA ALA A 175 -27.42 23.23 -50.30
C ALA A 175 -26.13 23.20 -49.47
N GLU A 176 -25.47 24.35 -49.26
CA GLU A 176 -24.31 24.45 -48.38
C GLU A 176 -24.67 24.17 -46.91
N SER A 177 -25.76 24.76 -46.41
CA SER A 177 -26.25 24.52 -45.04
C SER A 177 -26.68 23.07 -44.82
N GLU A 178 -27.35 22.44 -45.79
CA GLU A 178 -27.71 21.02 -45.74
C GLU A 178 -26.46 20.13 -45.67
N ARG A 179 -25.42 20.45 -46.45
CA ARG A 179 -24.14 19.74 -46.39
C ARG A 179 -23.48 19.86 -45.01
N LYS A 180 -23.42 21.08 -44.46
CA LYS A 180 -22.89 21.32 -43.10
C LYS A 180 -23.68 20.58 -42.02
N LEU A 181 -25.01 20.52 -42.16
CA LEU A 181 -25.87 19.78 -41.24
C LEU A 181 -25.56 18.27 -41.28
N GLY A 182 -25.39 17.70 -42.47
CA GLY A 182 -24.98 16.31 -42.64
C GLY A 182 -23.61 16.01 -42.01
N GLU A 183 -22.61 16.87 -42.26
CA GLU A 183 -21.28 16.76 -41.65
C GLU A 183 -21.35 16.85 -40.11
N THR A 184 -22.17 17.77 -39.58
CA THR A 184 -22.39 17.94 -38.14
C THR A 184 -23.06 16.71 -37.52
N GLY A 185 -24.04 16.11 -38.21
CA GLY A 185 -24.70 14.87 -37.77
C GLY A 185 -23.72 13.70 -37.62
N VAL A 186 -22.83 13.52 -38.59
CA VAL A 186 -21.77 12.50 -38.51
C VAL A 186 -20.84 12.73 -37.32
N ASN A 187 -20.50 13.99 -37.02
CA ASN A 187 -19.66 14.32 -35.86
C ASN A 187 -20.38 14.04 -34.53
N ILE A 188 -21.68 14.37 -34.44
CA ILE A 188 -22.52 14.03 -33.27
C ILE A 188 -22.50 12.53 -33.00
N ASP A 189 -22.70 11.70 -34.03
CA ASP A 189 -22.72 10.25 -33.88
C ASP A 189 -21.35 9.68 -33.44
N LYS A 190 -20.25 10.22 -34.01
CA LYS A 190 -18.89 9.87 -33.59
C LYS A 190 -18.63 10.22 -32.13
N THR A 191 -18.96 11.45 -31.71
CA THR A 191 -18.79 11.91 -30.32
C THR A 191 -19.63 11.07 -29.36
N LYS A 192 -20.89 10.74 -29.72
CA LYS A 192 -21.75 9.82 -28.95
C LYS A 192 -21.13 8.42 -28.82
N SER A 193 -20.53 7.89 -29.88
CA SER A 193 -19.86 6.59 -29.86
C SER A 193 -18.66 6.60 -28.92
N LEU A 194 -17.80 7.62 -29.02
CA LEU A 194 -16.62 7.76 -28.14
C LEU A 194 -17.02 7.83 -26.66
N ARG A 195 -18.08 8.58 -26.32
CA ARG A 195 -18.58 8.64 -24.94
C ARG A 195 -19.12 7.30 -24.44
N ARG A 196 -19.83 6.55 -25.30
CA ARG A 196 -20.32 5.20 -24.95
C ARG A 196 -19.17 4.22 -24.70
N GLU A 197 -18.07 4.38 -25.42
CA GLU A 197 -16.84 3.58 -25.23
C GLU A 197 -16.11 3.95 -23.93
N LEU A 198 -16.05 5.25 -23.58
CA LEU A 198 -15.41 5.73 -22.35
C LEU A 198 -16.21 5.39 -21.09
N ALA A 199 -17.54 5.35 -21.14
CA ALA A 199 -18.41 5.11 -19.99
C ALA A 199 -18.07 3.84 -19.17
N PRO A 200 -17.91 2.63 -19.75
CA PRO A 200 -17.51 1.45 -19.00
C PRO A 200 -16.09 1.58 -18.40
N HIS A 201 -15.16 2.21 -19.13
CA HIS A 201 -13.80 2.42 -18.65
C HIS A 201 -13.77 3.36 -17.44
N ILE A 202 -14.51 4.47 -17.48
CA ILE A 202 -14.64 5.41 -16.35
C ILE A 202 -15.25 4.70 -15.13
N ASN A 203 -16.26 3.87 -15.32
CA ASN A 203 -16.87 3.11 -14.21
C ASN A 203 -15.90 2.11 -13.58
N PHE A 204 -15.11 1.41 -14.41
CA PHE A 204 -14.07 0.51 -13.94
C PHE A 204 -13.01 1.27 -13.13
N LEU A 205 -12.48 2.36 -13.68
CA LEU A 205 -11.48 3.20 -13.01
C LEU A 205 -12.03 3.81 -11.70
N ARG A 206 -13.30 4.24 -11.67
CA ARG A 206 -13.95 4.75 -10.45
C ARG A 206 -13.91 3.74 -9.31
N VAL A 207 -14.27 2.48 -9.59
CA VAL A 207 -14.26 1.41 -8.57
C VAL A 207 -12.84 1.15 -8.08
N GLN A 208 -11.83 1.24 -8.96
CA GLN A 208 -10.44 1.11 -8.55
C GLN A 208 -9.99 2.29 -7.67
N VAL A 209 -10.34 3.52 -8.04
CA VAL A 209 -10.05 4.73 -7.25
C VAL A 209 -10.70 4.65 -5.86
N GLU A 210 -11.96 4.25 -5.75
CA GLU A 210 -12.64 4.05 -4.47
C GLU A 210 -11.92 3.04 -3.56
N LYS A 211 -11.34 1.97 -4.14
CA LYS A 211 -10.54 1.00 -3.39
C LYS A 211 -9.21 1.60 -2.91
N ILE A 212 -8.55 2.38 -3.77
CA ILE A 212 -7.28 3.06 -3.46
C ILE A 212 -7.49 4.10 -2.35
N GLU A 213 -8.56 4.90 -2.43
CA GLU A 213 -8.92 5.88 -1.40
C GLU A 213 -9.20 5.21 -0.06
N LYS A 214 -9.99 4.12 -0.04
CA LYS A 214 -10.22 3.33 1.18
C LYS A 214 -8.93 2.76 1.75
N ALA A 215 -8.05 2.24 0.90
CA ALA A 215 -6.75 1.71 1.34
C ALA A 215 -5.87 2.83 1.94
N ARG A 216 -5.91 4.04 1.39
CA ARG A 216 -5.21 5.21 1.92
C ARG A 216 -5.78 5.61 3.29
N GLU A 217 -7.10 5.67 3.43
CA GLU A 217 -7.75 5.97 4.71
C GLU A 217 -7.37 4.93 5.78
N LEU A 218 -7.38 3.64 5.42
CA LEU A 218 -6.94 2.56 6.31
C LEU A 218 -5.46 2.72 6.71
N LYS A 219 -4.58 3.10 5.78
CA LYS A 219 -3.15 3.37 6.07
C LYS A 219 -2.99 4.54 7.03
N GLU A 220 -3.75 5.62 6.88
CA GLU A 220 -3.73 6.77 7.81
C GLU A 220 -4.24 6.38 9.20
N GLN A 221 -5.34 5.61 9.27
CA GLN A 221 -5.85 5.07 10.53
C GLN A 221 -4.85 4.12 11.20
N LEU A 222 -4.19 3.25 10.42
CA LEU A 222 -3.14 2.37 10.90
C LEU A 222 -1.96 3.18 11.43
N ALA A 223 -1.50 4.22 10.72
CA ALA A 223 -0.42 5.09 11.15
C ALA A 223 -0.69 5.68 12.54
N ALA A 224 -1.87 6.25 12.75
CA ALA A 224 -2.24 6.87 14.01
C ALA A 224 -2.27 5.84 15.16
N LYS A 225 -2.96 4.72 14.96
CA LYS A 225 -3.10 3.66 15.97
C LYS A 225 -1.77 2.98 16.29
N LEU A 226 -0.96 2.72 15.26
CA LEU A 226 0.34 2.09 15.40
C LEU A 226 1.32 2.99 16.15
N ASN A 227 1.38 4.29 15.83
CA ASN A 227 2.22 5.23 16.57
C ASN A 227 1.85 5.30 18.06
N GLU A 228 0.54 5.35 18.38
CA GLU A 228 0.10 5.34 19.78
C GLU A 228 0.49 4.05 20.49
N TYR A 229 0.27 2.90 19.85
CA TYR A 229 0.63 1.59 20.40
C TYR A 229 2.14 1.49 20.64
N LEU A 230 2.96 1.85 19.65
CA LEU A 230 4.43 1.76 19.72
C LEU A 230 4.99 2.68 20.81
N ALA A 231 4.48 3.90 20.94
CA ALA A 231 4.92 4.82 22.00
C ALA A 231 4.64 4.25 23.41
N ARG A 232 3.45 3.66 23.61
CA ARG A 232 3.09 2.99 24.89
C ARG A 232 3.93 1.75 25.15
N GLU A 233 4.11 0.90 24.13
CA GLU A 233 4.84 -0.35 24.25
C GLU A 233 6.32 -0.09 24.58
N HIS A 234 6.93 0.87 23.87
CA HIS A 234 8.31 1.29 24.12
C HIS A 234 8.49 1.84 25.54
N ALA A 235 7.56 2.67 26.01
CA ALA A 235 7.62 3.23 27.37
C ALA A 235 7.53 2.13 28.44
N TRP A 236 6.62 1.17 28.29
CA TRP A 236 6.47 0.04 29.20
C TRP A 236 7.72 -0.86 29.20
N ILE A 237 8.21 -1.27 28.02
CA ILE A 237 9.42 -2.10 27.88
C ILE A 237 10.62 -1.41 28.55
N SER A 238 10.77 -0.10 28.33
CA SER A 238 11.90 0.65 28.87
C SER A 238 11.83 0.81 30.39
N GLN A 239 10.65 1.06 30.94
CA GLN A 239 10.45 1.13 32.39
C GLN A 239 10.69 -0.22 33.06
N GLU A 240 10.13 -1.29 32.48
CA GLU A 240 10.18 -2.62 33.06
C GLU A 240 11.59 -3.24 32.97
N ASP A 241 12.32 -3.01 31.86
CA ASP A 241 13.73 -3.39 31.78
C ASP A 241 14.58 -2.64 32.81
N ALA A 242 14.32 -1.34 33.03
CA ALA A 242 15.01 -0.57 34.06
C ALA A 242 14.71 -1.09 35.48
N ARG A 243 13.43 -1.37 35.80
CA ARG A 243 12.99 -1.93 37.08
C ARG A 243 13.67 -3.28 37.35
N LEU A 244 13.60 -4.20 36.40
CA LEU A 244 14.18 -5.54 36.52
C LEU A 244 15.71 -5.49 36.57
N SER A 245 16.35 -4.57 35.85
CA SER A 245 17.81 -4.37 35.93
C SER A 245 18.24 -3.94 37.34
N GLU A 246 17.48 -3.05 37.97
CA GLU A 246 17.75 -2.64 39.35
C GLU A 246 17.49 -3.77 40.35
N GLU A 247 16.41 -4.55 40.18
CA GLU A 247 16.14 -5.74 41.02
C GLU A 247 17.23 -6.81 40.90
N ILE A 248 17.73 -7.07 39.69
CA ILE A 248 18.88 -7.95 39.47
C ILE A 248 20.08 -7.44 40.24
N ARG A 249 20.39 -6.13 40.16
CA ARG A 249 21.51 -5.52 40.88
C ARG A 249 21.37 -5.69 42.39
N MET A 250 20.17 -5.45 42.94
CA MET A 250 19.89 -5.65 44.36
C MET A 250 20.11 -7.10 44.79
N HIS A 251 19.52 -8.07 44.09
CA HIS A 251 19.66 -9.49 44.42
C HIS A 251 21.09 -10.02 44.22
N GLU A 252 21.84 -9.51 43.23
CA GLU A 252 23.25 -9.85 43.06
C GLU A 252 24.11 -9.36 44.25
N THR A 253 23.84 -8.15 44.75
CA THR A 253 24.53 -7.65 45.95
C THR A 253 24.17 -8.43 47.21
N GLU A 254 22.91 -8.82 47.38
CA GLU A 254 22.44 -9.67 48.47
C GLU A 254 23.09 -11.06 48.42
N LEU A 255 23.06 -11.69 47.25
CA LEU A 255 23.66 -13.01 47.02
C LEU A 255 25.16 -13.00 47.30
N ARG A 256 25.86 -11.92 46.90
CA ARG A 256 27.28 -11.75 47.19
C ARG A 256 27.56 -11.68 48.70
N LYS A 257 26.80 -10.87 49.44
CA LYS A 257 26.93 -10.77 50.91
C LYS A 257 26.68 -12.13 51.58
N LEU A 258 25.60 -12.83 51.21
CA LEU A 258 25.29 -14.16 51.76
C LEU A 258 26.38 -15.19 51.42
N SER A 259 26.91 -15.17 50.19
CA SER A 259 27.98 -16.07 49.77
C SER A 259 29.29 -15.80 50.52
N GLU A 260 29.61 -14.53 50.79
CA GLU A 260 30.74 -14.13 51.64
C GLU A 260 30.53 -14.62 53.09
N SER A 261 29.33 -14.49 53.66
CA SER A 261 28.98 -15.03 54.99
C SER A 261 29.10 -16.54 55.07
N VAL A 262 28.63 -17.29 54.06
CA VAL A 262 28.81 -18.76 53.99
C VAL A 262 30.30 -19.12 53.94
N ARG A 263 31.10 -18.40 53.14
CA ARG A 263 32.55 -18.64 53.07
C ARG A 263 33.23 -18.38 54.42
N ALA A 264 32.85 -17.32 55.12
CA ALA A 264 33.35 -17.01 56.45
C ALA A 264 32.96 -18.10 57.47
N ALA A 265 31.69 -18.53 57.48
CA ALA A 265 31.20 -19.58 58.37
C ALA A 265 31.88 -20.95 58.12
N ARG A 266 32.08 -21.33 56.84
CA ARG A 266 32.85 -22.54 56.48
C ARG A 266 34.31 -22.45 56.94
N GLY A 267 34.94 -21.29 56.77
CA GLY A 267 36.32 -21.05 57.22
C GLY A 267 36.49 -21.14 58.74
N ALA A 268 35.53 -20.60 59.50
CA ALA A 268 35.52 -20.67 60.96
C ALA A 268 35.36 -22.12 61.48
N ARG A 269 34.50 -22.93 60.82
CA ARG A 269 34.27 -24.34 61.17
C ARG A 269 35.50 -25.21 60.91
N GLY A 270 36.05 -25.16 59.69
CA GLY A 270 37.05 -26.14 59.22
C GLY A 270 38.43 -26.04 59.91
N SER A 271 38.69 -24.97 60.68
CA SER A 271 39.99 -24.73 61.31
C SER A 271 39.98 -24.85 62.83
N SER A 272 38.88 -24.50 63.50
CA SER A 272 38.87 -24.33 64.96
C SER A 272 38.13 -25.44 65.71
N SER A 273 36.96 -25.84 65.25
CA SER A 273 36.06 -26.69 66.04
C SER A 273 36.45 -28.16 65.97
N ASP A 274 36.73 -28.70 64.77
CA ASP A 274 37.05 -30.12 64.59
C ASP A 274 38.43 -30.47 65.17
N ALA A 275 39.41 -29.57 65.04
CA ALA A 275 40.74 -29.74 65.62
C ALA A 275 40.72 -29.69 67.15
N ALA A 276 39.93 -28.77 67.73
CA ALA A 276 39.75 -28.68 69.18
C ALA A 276 39.05 -29.93 69.75
N LEU A 277 38.01 -30.43 69.07
CA LEU A 277 37.27 -31.63 69.48
C LEU A 277 38.15 -32.88 69.43
N ALA A 278 38.94 -33.06 68.36
CA ALA A 278 39.90 -34.16 68.23
C ALA A 278 40.98 -34.09 69.33
N GLY A 279 41.48 -32.89 69.64
CA GLY A 279 42.46 -32.68 70.71
C GLY A 279 41.89 -33.03 72.10
N LEU A 280 40.65 -32.66 72.39
CA LEU A 280 39.97 -33.01 73.65
C LEU A 280 39.67 -34.51 73.75
N GLN A 281 39.24 -35.15 72.67
CA GLN A 281 39.03 -36.61 72.63
C GLN A 281 40.32 -37.40 72.81
N GLY A 282 41.43 -36.95 72.22
CA GLY A 282 42.75 -37.56 72.43
C GLY A 282 43.19 -37.48 73.89
N LYS A 283 43.02 -36.31 74.53
CA LYS A 283 43.30 -36.14 75.97
C LYS A 283 42.37 -37.00 76.84
N LEU A 284 41.09 -37.12 76.49
CA LEU A 284 40.15 -37.99 77.19
C LEU A 284 40.62 -39.44 77.16
N ALA A 285 40.96 -39.97 75.97
CA ALA A 285 41.43 -41.35 75.82
C ALA A 285 42.74 -41.60 76.59
N GLU A 286 43.67 -40.65 76.59
CA GLU A 286 44.92 -40.73 77.36
C GLU A 286 44.63 -40.81 78.88
N ARG A 287 43.73 -39.95 79.38
CA ARG A 287 43.38 -39.89 80.81
C ARG A 287 42.55 -41.09 81.25
N GLU A 288 41.65 -41.61 80.40
CA GLU A 288 40.93 -42.86 80.64
C GLU A 288 41.90 -44.05 80.74
N GLY A 289 42.93 -44.09 79.88
CA GLY A 289 44.00 -45.08 79.96
C GLY A 289 44.81 -44.99 81.27
N LYS A 290 45.16 -43.78 81.69
CA LYS A 290 45.86 -43.52 82.98
C LYS A 290 45.02 -43.92 84.19
N LEU A 291 43.73 -43.57 84.20
CA LEU A 291 42.81 -43.96 85.28
C LEU A 291 42.65 -45.48 85.35
N ALA A 292 42.54 -46.16 84.20
CA ALA A 292 42.47 -47.62 84.17
C ALA A 292 43.75 -48.28 84.71
N ALA A 293 44.93 -47.70 84.43
CA ALA A 293 46.20 -48.17 84.98
C ALA A 293 46.28 -47.94 86.49
N ALA A 294 45.91 -46.75 86.97
CA ALA A 294 45.86 -46.43 88.41
C ALA A 294 44.90 -47.37 89.18
N ARG A 295 43.72 -47.66 88.62
CA ARG A 295 42.77 -48.63 89.20
C ARG A 295 43.34 -50.03 89.33
N ARG A 296 44.01 -50.53 88.28
CA ARG A 296 44.67 -51.85 88.33
C ARG A 296 45.75 -51.89 89.41
N GLU A 297 46.49 -50.79 89.57
CA GLU A 297 47.55 -50.67 90.57
C GLU A 297 46.98 -50.58 91.99
N SER A 298 45.91 -49.81 92.19
CA SER A 298 45.14 -49.75 93.43
C SER A 298 44.56 -51.11 93.82
N GLU A 299 43.98 -51.86 92.88
CA GLU A 299 43.51 -53.24 93.11
C GLU A 299 44.63 -54.22 93.43
N ARG A 300 45.83 -54.03 92.85
CA ARG A 300 47.03 -54.83 93.17
C ARG A 300 47.49 -54.53 94.60
N LEU A 301 47.67 -53.26 94.94
CA LEU A 301 48.10 -52.80 96.26
C LEU A 301 47.08 -53.16 97.35
N ALA A 302 45.78 -53.06 97.08
CA ALA A 302 44.73 -53.47 98.03
C ALA A 302 44.76 -54.98 98.31
N ARG A 303 45.02 -55.81 97.28
CA ARG A 303 45.18 -57.26 97.46
C ARG A 303 46.46 -57.61 98.23
N GLU A 304 47.56 -56.91 97.98
CA GLU A 304 48.83 -57.10 98.70
C GLU A 304 48.72 -56.66 100.16
N LEU A 305 48.04 -55.53 100.42
CA LEU A 305 47.74 -55.04 101.76
C LEU A 305 46.88 -56.07 102.52
N GLY A 306 45.79 -56.58 101.93
CA GLY A 306 44.96 -57.60 102.57
C GLY A 306 45.69 -58.92 102.85
N ARG A 307 46.67 -59.31 102.01
CA ARG A 307 47.55 -60.46 102.29
C ARG A 307 48.50 -60.19 103.45
N ALA A 308 49.08 -58.99 103.51
CA ALA A 308 49.99 -58.59 104.58
C ALA A 308 49.27 -58.45 105.93
N GLU A 309 48.06 -57.89 105.94
CA GLU A 309 47.17 -57.82 107.11
C GLU A 309 46.78 -59.22 107.61
N GLY A 310 46.39 -60.13 106.71
CA GLY A 310 46.07 -61.52 107.07
C GLY A 310 47.27 -62.31 107.63
N ALA A 311 48.49 -62.03 107.15
CA ALA A 311 49.71 -62.63 107.69
C ALA A 311 50.07 -62.11 109.10
N LEU A 312 49.79 -60.84 109.38
CA LEU A 312 49.98 -60.23 110.70
C LEU A 312 49.02 -60.84 111.74
N GLU A 313 47.77 -61.08 111.36
CA GLU A 313 46.75 -61.65 112.24
C GLU A 313 47.04 -63.12 112.60
N ALA A 314 47.53 -63.92 111.65
CA ALA A 314 47.90 -65.32 111.90
C ALA A 314 49.13 -65.50 112.82
N ASN A 315 50.11 -64.60 112.77
CA ASN A 315 51.32 -64.66 113.60
C ASN A 315 51.08 -64.26 115.07
N ASN A 316 50.04 -63.47 115.36
CA ASN A 316 49.69 -63.13 116.73
C ASN A 316 49.04 -64.29 117.50
N VAL A 317 48.41 -65.24 116.82
CA VAL A 317 47.63 -66.33 117.44
C VAL A 317 48.51 -67.51 117.89
N THR A 318 49.71 -67.68 117.34
CA THR A 318 50.58 -68.85 117.59
C THR A 318 51.49 -68.76 118.83
N VAL A 319 51.61 -67.60 119.48
CA VAL A 319 52.58 -67.36 120.58
C VAL A 319 52.02 -67.67 121.98
N GLU A 320 50.70 -67.78 122.17
CA GLU A 320 50.10 -67.84 123.52
C GLU A 320 49.74 -69.22 124.10
N ALA A 321 49.96 -70.36 123.42
CA ALA A 321 49.63 -71.66 124.03
C ALA A 321 50.43 -72.87 123.49
N ILE A 322 51.18 -73.54 124.38
CA ILE A 322 51.23 -75.01 124.64
C ILE A 322 52.51 -75.33 125.45
N VAL A 323 52.37 -75.66 126.75
CA VAL A 323 53.42 -76.34 127.54
C VAL A 323 53.11 -77.85 127.53
N PRO A 324 54.01 -78.73 127.04
CA PRO A 324 53.72 -80.17 126.93
C PRO A 324 53.53 -80.87 128.29
N VAL A 325 52.38 -81.52 128.48
CA VAL A 325 51.97 -82.28 129.69
C VAL A 325 53.02 -83.29 130.22
N PRO A 326 53.84 -83.97 129.39
CA PRO A 326 54.86 -84.90 129.91
C PRO A 326 55.94 -84.22 130.77
N HIS A 327 56.29 -82.96 130.48
CA HIS A 327 57.34 -82.24 131.21
C HIS A 327 56.90 -81.86 132.63
N VAL A 328 55.63 -81.45 132.79
CA VAL A 328 55.04 -81.17 134.11
C VAL A 328 54.90 -82.46 134.93
N ARG A 329 54.53 -83.57 134.27
CA ARG A 329 54.29 -84.86 134.94
C ARG A 329 55.58 -85.55 135.43
N ASN A 330 56.69 -85.41 134.70
CA ASN A 330 58.00 -85.91 135.17
C ASN A 330 58.54 -85.08 136.34
N PHE A 331 58.43 -83.75 136.26
CA PHE A 331 58.84 -82.86 137.35
C PHE A 331 58.08 -83.13 138.66
N ALA A 332 56.76 -83.37 138.57
CA ALA A 332 55.95 -83.74 139.73
C ALA A 332 56.37 -85.08 140.37
N ARG A 333 56.75 -86.09 139.57
CA ARG A 333 57.23 -87.38 140.08
C ARG A 333 58.59 -87.28 140.77
N GLU A 334 59.52 -86.49 140.22
CA GLU A 334 60.84 -86.31 140.83
C GLU A 334 60.77 -85.54 142.16
N LEU A 335 59.86 -84.56 142.26
CA LEU A 335 59.54 -83.87 143.50
C LEU A 335 58.97 -84.81 144.56
N ASP A 336 58.02 -85.65 144.18
CA ASP A 336 57.38 -86.62 145.09
C ASP A 336 58.38 -87.65 145.65
N ALA A 337 59.30 -88.13 144.80
CA ALA A 337 60.39 -89.00 145.22
C ALA A 337 61.35 -88.30 146.23
N THR A 338 61.66 -87.03 145.98
CA THR A 338 62.55 -86.23 146.85
C THR A 338 61.88 -85.93 148.21
N VAL A 339 60.55 -85.76 148.24
CA VAL A 339 59.76 -85.56 149.47
C VAL A 339 59.60 -86.87 150.25
N SER A 340 59.46 -88.02 149.58
CA SER A 340 59.39 -89.33 150.26
C SER A 340 60.70 -89.72 150.96
N GLU A 341 61.85 -89.25 150.46
CA GLU A 341 63.16 -89.46 151.09
C GLU A 341 63.32 -88.62 152.38
N LEU A 342 62.64 -87.47 152.47
CA LEU A 342 62.61 -86.58 153.62
C LEU A 342 61.87 -87.18 154.84
N GLU A 343 60.88 -88.05 154.64
CA GLU A 343 60.10 -88.66 155.73
C GLU A 343 60.87 -89.75 156.51
N ARG A 344 62.02 -90.22 156.00
CA ARG A 344 62.80 -91.32 156.59
C ARG A 344 64.09 -90.87 157.28
N VAL A 345 64.31 -89.56 157.43
CA VAL A 345 65.56 -88.99 157.93
C VAL A 345 65.31 -88.20 159.22
N ASP A 346 65.74 -88.75 160.37
CA ASP A 346 65.63 -88.12 161.70
C ASP A 346 66.75 -87.10 162.01
N ASP A 347 67.52 -86.68 161.00
CA ASP A 347 68.60 -85.69 161.10
C ASP A 347 68.19 -84.35 160.47
N ILE A 348 67.88 -83.37 161.32
CA ILE A 348 67.41 -82.02 160.95
C ILE A 348 68.37 -81.26 160.01
N ALA A 349 69.67 -81.55 160.02
CA ALA A 349 70.61 -80.90 159.11
C ALA A 349 70.41 -81.33 157.64
N ARG A 350 70.03 -82.59 157.41
CA ARG A 350 69.75 -83.13 156.07
C ARG A 350 68.43 -82.62 155.50
N VAL A 351 67.41 -82.47 156.34
CA VAL A 351 66.09 -81.92 155.94
C VAL A 351 66.23 -80.53 155.28
N ARG A 352 67.09 -79.66 155.84
CA ARG A 352 67.32 -78.31 155.31
C ARG A 352 68.00 -78.33 153.92
N SER A 353 68.93 -79.25 153.69
CA SER A 353 69.64 -79.40 152.40
C SER A 353 68.67 -79.80 151.29
N VAL A 354 67.78 -80.77 151.56
CA VAL A 354 66.84 -81.28 150.56
C VAL A 354 65.78 -80.22 150.19
N LEU A 355 65.34 -79.40 151.15
CA LEU A 355 64.43 -78.28 150.87
C LEU A 355 65.08 -77.19 149.99
N GLN A 356 66.40 -76.97 150.12
CA GLN A 356 67.12 -76.05 149.23
C GLN A 356 67.23 -76.59 147.81
N ASP A 357 67.47 -77.90 147.64
CA ASP A 357 67.50 -78.55 146.34
C ASP A 357 66.14 -78.47 145.63
N ILE A 358 65.04 -78.74 146.35
CA ILE A 358 63.68 -78.57 145.83
C ILE A 358 63.45 -77.14 145.33
N ARG A 359 63.86 -76.13 146.11
CA ARG A 359 63.71 -74.72 145.73
C ARG A 359 64.50 -74.38 144.46
N SER A 360 65.71 -74.91 144.31
CA SER A 360 66.54 -74.68 143.14
C SER A 360 65.93 -75.28 141.86
N ARG A 361 65.36 -76.49 141.97
CA ARG A 361 64.74 -77.22 140.86
C ARG A 361 63.48 -76.53 140.34
N ILE A 362 62.65 -76.00 141.23
CA ILE A 362 61.46 -75.21 140.84
C ILE A 362 61.88 -73.96 140.06
N LYS A 363 62.96 -73.29 140.48
CA LYS A 363 63.44 -72.08 139.80
C LYS A 363 63.92 -72.38 138.38
N SER A 364 64.72 -73.43 138.20
CA SER A 364 65.22 -73.83 136.86
C SER A 364 64.10 -74.27 135.91
N PHE A 365 63.01 -74.87 136.41
CA PHE A 365 61.87 -75.26 135.58
C PHE A 365 61.11 -74.06 135.00
N ILE A 366 60.95 -72.98 135.78
CA ILE A 366 60.23 -71.77 135.35
C ILE A 366 61.04 -70.97 134.31
N GLU A 367 62.36 -70.87 134.51
CA GLU A 367 63.24 -70.12 133.58
C GLU A 367 63.36 -70.81 132.20
N GLY A 368 63.17 -72.14 132.12
CA GLY A 368 63.21 -72.88 130.85
C GLY A 368 61.98 -72.75 129.94
N LEU A 369 60.86 -72.17 130.42
CA LEU A 369 59.58 -72.12 129.69
C LEU A 369 59.31 -70.82 128.90
N SER A 370 60.25 -69.86 128.89
CA SER A 370 59.98 -68.48 128.42
C SER A 370 60.87 -67.97 127.27
N GLY A 371 61.56 -68.86 126.54
CA GLY A 371 62.49 -68.44 125.47
C GLY A 371 62.19 -69.00 124.08
N ALA A 372 61.35 -68.30 123.27
CA ALA A 372 61.55 -68.07 121.82
C ALA A 372 60.32 -67.42 121.11
N ALA A 373 60.35 -66.10 120.85
CA ALA A 373 59.94 -65.41 119.59
C ALA A 373 59.71 -63.88 119.76
N PRO A 374 60.51 -62.99 119.11
CA PRO A 374 59.95 -61.67 118.74
C PRO A 374 60.42 -61.01 117.41
N VAL A 375 61.15 -61.66 116.49
CA VAL A 375 61.75 -60.93 115.34
C VAL A 375 60.82 -60.79 114.10
N THR A 376 59.79 -61.63 113.93
CA THR A 376 58.97 -61.64 112.70
C THR A 376 57.80 -60.63 112.65
N ASN A 377 57.44 -59.97 113.75
CA ASN A 377 56.18 -59.21 113.84
C ASN A 377 56.34 -57.70 113.49
N GLU A 378 57.55 -57.14 113.60
CA GLU A 378 57.78 -55.70 113.38
C GLU A 378 58.02 -55.35 111.89
N GLU A 379 58.65 -56.26 111.15
CA GLU A 379 58.87 -56.11 109.69
C GLU A 379 57.56 -56.14 108.90
N VAL A 380 56.61 -56.99 109.32
CA VAL A 380 55.28 -57.10 108.69
C VAL A 380 54.44 -55.83 108.92
N LYS A 381 54.53 -55.19 110.10
CA LYS A 381 53.85 -53.91 110.37
C LYS A 381 54.35 -52.77 109.50
N GLN A 382 55.66 -52.67 109.27
CA GLN A 382 56.22 -51.64 108.38
C GLN A 382 55.81 -51.84 106.92
N GLN A 383 55.70 -53.09 106.47
CA GLN A 383 55.18 -53.42 105.13
C GLN A 383 53.70 -53.06 104.98
N VAL A 384 52.85 -53.31 105.98
CA VAL A 384 51.43 -52.92 105.96
C VAL A 384 51.30 -51.39 105.85
N LYS A 385 52.08 -50.63 106.63
CA LYS A 385 52.03 -49.16 106.59
C LYS A 385 52.47 -48.58 105.24
N SER A 386 53.55 -49.08 104.65
CA SER A 386 54.04 -48.58 103.36
C SER A 386 53.11 -48.92 102.20
N LEU A 387 52.45 -50.09 102.24
CA LEU A 387 51.41 -50.48 101.28
C LEU A 387 50.15 -49.61 101.44
N ALA A 388 49.75 -49.28 102.67
CA ALA A 388 48.61 -48.40 102.93
C ALA A 388 48.83 -46.96 102.44
N ASP A 389 50.02 -46.40 102.68
CA ASP A 389 50.38 -45.05 102.20
C ASP A 389 50.47 -45.02 100.66
N SER A 390 51.00 -46.08 100.04
CA SER A 390 51.05 -46.20 98.58
C SER A 390 49.66 -46.33 97.97
N LEU A 391 48.78 -47.12 98.59
CA LEU A 391 47.39 -47.25 98.17
C LEU A 391 46.61 -45.93 98.30
N ALA A 392 46.85 -45.16 99.37
CA ALA A 392 46.24 -43.85 99.56
C ALA A 392 46.64 -42.86 98.45
N ARG A 393 47.93 -42.81 98.08
CA ARG A 393 48.42 -41.96 96.98
C ARG A 393 47.80 -42.33 95.63
N VAL A 394 47.76 -43.62 95.30
CA VAL A 394 47.16 -44.08 94.03
C VAL A 394 45.64 -43.79 94.00
N ARG A 395 44.95 -43.90 95.15
CA ARG A 395 43.53 -43.51 95.25
C ARG A 395 43.31 -42.00 95.08
N GLU A 396 44.21 -41.17 95.60
CA GLU A 396 44.16 -39.72 95.39
C GLU A 396 44.42 -39.36 93.91
N GLU A 397 45.37 -40.05 93.26
CA GLU A 397 45.59 -39.95 91.81
C GLU A 397 44.36 -40.39 91.01
N GLU A 398 43.67 -41.46 91.41
CA GLU A 398 42.41 -41.89 90.78
C GLU A 398 41.32 -40.82 90.89
N THR A 399 41.16 -40.17 92.05
CA THR A 399 40.17 -39.10 92.22
C THR A 399 40.50 -37.89 91.36
N ASN A 400 41.77 -37.47 91.32
CA ASN A 400 42.20 -36.35 90.47
C ASN A 400 42.00 -36.65 88.98
N LEU A 401 42.32 -37.87 88.53
CA LEU A 401 42.08 -38.30 87.16
C LEU A 401 40.59 -38.42 86.83
N ALA A 402 39.74 -38.79 87.79
CA ALA A 402 38.29 -38.83 87.61
C ALA A 402 37.70 -37.41 87.44
N ASP A 403 38.12 -36.44 88.25
CA ASP A 403 37.70 -35.04 88.14
C ASP A 403 38.17 -34.40 86.83
N GLU A 404 39.42 -34.66 86.42
CA GLU A 404 39.94 -34.23 85.13
C GLU A 404 39.11 -34.80 83.96
N LEU A 405 38.73 -36.08 84.02
CA LEU A 405 37.87 -36.72 83.00
C LEU A 405 36.48 -36.11 82.96
N GLU A 406 35.89 -35.76 84.10
CA GLU A 406 34.59 -35.07 84.14
C GLU A 406 34.69 -33.69 83.47
N SER A 407 35.76 -32.93 83.77
CA SER A 407 36.01 -31.64 83.12
C SER A 407 36.19 -31.76 81.60
N LEU A 408 36.92 -32.79 81.14
CA LEU A 408 37.13 -33.06 79.72
C LEU A 408 35.84 -33.49 79.02
N ARG A 409 34.99 -34.31 79.68
CA ARG A 409 33.67 -34.70 79.17
C ARG A 409 32.75 -33.48 79.01
N LYS A 410 32.76 -32.57 79.98
CA LYS A 410 32.00 -31.31 79.90
C LYS A 410 32.50 -30.44 78.74
N GLY A 411 33.82 -30.26 78.62
CA GLY A 411 34.41 -29.51 77.50
C GLY A 411 34.11 -30.11 76.12
N ILE A 412 34.06 -31.44 76.00
CA ILE A 412 33.64 -32.12 74.77
C ILE A 412 32.15 -31.88 74.47
N ALA A 413 31.29 -31.89 75.49
CA ALA A 413 29.86 -31.60 75.32
C ALA A 413 29.63 -30.16 74.83
N GLU A 414 30.29 -29.18 75.45
CA GLU A 414 30.22 -27.77 75.06
C GLU A 414 30.76 -27.54 73.63
N ALA A 415 31.89 -28.17 73.29
CA ALA A 415 32.45 -28.09 71.93
C ALA A 415 31.54 -28.73 70.88
N ARG A 416 30.86 -29.83 71.21
CA ARG A 416 29.85 -30.47 70.33
C ARG A 416 28.64 -29.58 70.12
N GLU A 417 28.12 -28.98 71.20
CA GLU A 417 26.96 -28.09 71.11
C GLU A 417 27.26 -26.85 70.26
N SER A 418 28.43 -26.22 70.47
CA SER A 418 28.89 -25.13 69.61
C SER A 418 29.09 -25.55 68.15
N GLY A 419 29.57 -26.77 67.91
CA GLY A 419 29.70 -27.34 66.56
C GLY A 419 28.36 -27.54 65.86
N PHE A 420 27.37 -28.09 66.57
CA PHE A 420 26.01 -28.26 66.05
C PHE A 420 25.32 -26.91 65.79
N ALA A 421 25.50 -25.93 66.66
CA ALA A 421 24.98 -24.58 66.45
C ALA A 421 25.56 -23.94 65.18
N ALA A 422 26.88 -24.01 65.00
CA ALA A 422 27.55 -23.50 63.80
C ALA A 422 27.12 -24.25 62.52
N GLU A 423 26.88 -25.56 62.59
CA GLU A 423 26.36 -26.34 61.48
C GLU A 423 24.93 -25.96 61.11
N ARG A 424 24.06 -25.76 62.11
CA ARG A 424 22.69 -25.29 61.89
C ARG A 424 22.68 -23.91 61.23
N ASP A 425 23.52 -23.00 61.70
CA ASP A 425 23.62 -21.64 61.16
C ASP A 425 24.19 -21.65 59.74
N LEU A 426 25.15 -22.53 59.45
CA LEU A 426 25.66 -22.74 58.09
C LEU A 426 24.58 -23.27 57.15
N VAL A 427 23.81 -24.28 57.58
CA VAL A 427 22.70 -24.84 56.78
C VAL A 427 21.63 -23.77 56.52
N ALA A 428 21.32 -22.93 57.53
CA ALA A 428 20.38 -21.82 57.37
C ALA A 428 20.89 -20.78 56.34
N LEU A 429 22.17 -20.39 56.41
CA LEU A 429 22.79 -19.48 55.44
C LEU A 429 22.81 -20.08 54.02
N GLU A 430 23.11 -21.37 53.88
CA GLU A 430 23.07 -22.07 52.58
C GLU A 430 21.65 -22.17 52.01
N ALA A 431 20.63 -22.26 52.87
CA ALA A 431 19.23 -22.16 52.45
C ALA A 431 18.90 -20.75 51.94
N SER A 432 19.33 -19.69 52.65
CA SER A 432 19.16 -18.30 52.21
C SER A 432 19.87 -17.99 50.90
N VAL A 433 21.08 -18.55 50.67
CA VAL A 433 21.78 -18.44 49.37
C VAL A 433 20.95 -19.08 48.26
N ARG A 434 20.43 -20.30 48.48
CA ARG A 434 19.57 -20.99 47.49
C ARG A 434 18.29 -20.20 47.19
N GLU A 435 17.68 -19.60 48.21
CA GLU A 435 16.50 -18.75 48.04
C GLU A 435 16.83 -17.49 47.22
N ALA A 436 17.91 -16.78 47.55
CA ALA A 436 18.36 -15.61 46.81
C ALA A 436 18.73 -15.94 45.34
N GLN A 437 19.36 -17.10 45.10
CA GLN A 437 19.63 -17.60 43.75
C GLN A 437 18.34 -17.87 42.97
N SER A 438 17.34 -18.48 43.62
CA SER A 438 16.04 -18.74 43.00
C SER A 438 15.33 -17.44 42.62
N LYS A 439 15.29 -16.45 43.54
CA LYS A 439 14.75 -15.11 43.28
C LYS A 439 15.45 -14.43 42.12
N LEU A 440 16.80 -14.40 42.14
CA LEU A 440 17.60 -13.84 41.04
C LEU A 440 17.34 -14.54 39.71
N GLY A 441 17.21 -15.87 39.72
CA GLY A 441 16.83 -16.66 38.55
C GLY A 441 15.47 -16.25 37.98
N GLY A 442 14.46 -16.05 38.86
CA GLY A 442 13.13 -15.58 38.48
C GLY A 442 13.14 -14.20 37.85
N VAL A 443 13.86 -13.23 38.44
CA VAL A 443 13.96 -11.86 37.88
C VAL A 443 14.73 -11.87 36.55
N ARG A 444 15.79 -12.67 36.42
CA ARG A 444 16.50 -12.83 35.14
C ARG A 444 15.62 -13.42 34.04
N ALA A 445 14.80 -14.43 34.36
CA ALA A 445 13.84 -14.99 33.42
C ALA A 445 12.78 -13.95 33.01
N ALA A 446 12.28 -13.15 33.97
CA ALA A 446 11.36 -12.05 33.67
C ALA A 446 12.00 -11.01 32.73
N ARG A 447 13.28 -10.68 32.92
CA ARG A 447 14.01 -9.75 32.05
C ARG A 447 14.24 -10.30 30.64
N GLU A 448 14.48 -11.61 30.50
CA GLU A 448 14.57 -12.23 29.17
C GLU A 448 13.22 -12.12 28.42
N ASN A 449 12.09 -12.27 29.12
CA ASN A 449 10.77 -12.05 28.51
C ASN A 449 10.60 -10.60 28.00
N ILE A 450 11.16 -9.62 28.72
CA ILE A 450 11.18 -8.22 28.27
C ILE A 450 12.11 -8.03 27.06
N ALA A 451 13.25 -8.73 27.01
CA ALA A 451 14.12 -8.73 25.83
C ALA A 451 13.41 -9.32 24.60
N GLU A 452 12.63 -10.39 24.76
CA GLU A 452 11.76 -10.93 23.70
C GLU A 452 10.66 -9.95 23.28
N ALA A 453 10.06 -9.23 24.23
CA ALA A 453 9.08 -8.19 23.92
C ALA A 453 9.72 -7.05 23.12
N ARG A 454 10.96 -6.66 23.44
CA ARG A 454 11.73 -5.66 22.67
C ARG A 454 12.02 -6.12 21.24
N ARG A 455 12.41 -7.38 21.05
CA ARG A 455 12.62 -7.95 19.70
C ARG A 455 11.33 -7.91 18.87
N ARG A 456 10.19 -8.33 19.46
CA ARG A 456 8.87 -8.25 18.81
C ARG A 456 8.47 -6.81 18.47
N PHE A 457 8.72 -5.87 19.37
CA PHE A 457 8.49 -4.45 19.14
C PHE A 457 9.28 -3.95 17.91
N GLU A 458 10.58 -4.28 17.81
CA GLU A 458 11.41 -3.90 16.67
C GLU A 458 10.92 -4.50 15.33
N GLU A 459 10.42 -5.73 15.35
CA GLU A 459 9.76 -6.36 14.21
C GLU A 459 8.48 -5.63 13.81
N GLU A 460 7.62 -5.29 14.78
CA GLU A 460 6.38 -4.54 14.53
C GLU A 460 6.64 -3.13 13.98
N VAL A 461 7.71 -2.46 14.43
CA VAL A 461 8.17 -1.18 13.84
C VAL A 461 8.56 -1.38 12.38
N ARG A 462 9.34 -2.42 12.07
CA ARG A 462 9.81 -2.72 10.72
C ARG A 462 8.65 -3.03 9.76
N GLU A 463 7.70 -3.86 10.20
CA GLU A 463 6.48 -4.16 9.45
C GLU A 463 5.63 -2.90 9.22
N GLY A 464 5.50 -2.07 10.26
CA GLY A 464 4.80 -0.79 10.17
C GLY A 464 5.40 0.13 9.10
N ILE A 465 6.74 0.27 9.09
CA ILE A 465 7.46 1.07 8.10
C ILE A 465 7.25 0.51 6.69
N ALA A 466 7.26 -0.83 6.52
CA ALA A 466 7.02 -1.45 5.21
C ALA A 466 5.61 -1.16 4.67
N LEU A 467 4.60 -1.12 5.53
CA LEU A 467 3.19 -0.93 5.13
C LEU A 467 2.78 0.54 4.96
N VAL A 468 3.26 1.41 5.84
CA VAL A 468 2.77 2.80 6.00
C VAL A 468 3.89 3.83 5.73
N GLY A 469 5.14 3.40 5.62
CA GLY A 469 6.27 4.27 5.32
C GLY A 469 6.72 5.12 6.52
N ALA A 470 7.28 6.29 6.22
CA ALA A 470 7.89 7.19 7.20
C ALA A 470 6.93 7.73 8.27
N ALA A 471 5.61 7.65 8.06
CA ALA A 471 4.60 8.09 9.02
C ALA A 471 4.70 7.35 10.37
N VAL A 472 5.29 6.14 10.38
CA VAL A 472 5.50 5.34 11.59
C VAL A 472 6.67 5.85 12.43
N HIS A 473 7.58 6.70 11.95
CA HIS A 473 8.66 7.23 12.83
C HIS A 473 8.17 8.25 13.86
N SER A 474 6.89 8.60 13.85
CA SER A 474 6.35 9.63 14.74
C SER A 474 6.35 9.19 16.21
N TRP A 475 6.35 7.88 16.51
CA TRP A 475 6.37 7.38 17.89
C TRP A 475 7.66 7.73 18.65
N GLU A 476 8.81 7.88 17.97
CA GLU A 476 10.08 8.23 18.63
C GLU A 476 10.05 9.64 19.22
N LYS A 477 9.28 10.54 18.60
CA LYS A 477 9.12 11.93 19.01
C LYS A 477 7.84 12.17 19.81
N ALA A 478 6.98 11.16 19.91
CA ALA A 478 5.73 11.27 20.63
C ALA A 478 5.99 11.33 22.13
N GLU A 479 5.34 12.27 22.82
CA GLU A 479 5.30 12.25 24.28
C GLU A 479 4.65 10.95 24.76
N ILE A 480 5.18 10.39 25.85
CA ILE A 480 4.64 9.18 26.46
C ILE A 480 3.17 9.45 26.82
N PRO A 481 2.20 8.72 26.24
CA PRO A 481 0.79 9.01 26.48
C PRO A 481 0.44 8.91 27.97
N PRO A 482 -0.43 9.80 28.51
CA PRO A 482 -0.85 9.73 29.89
C PRO A 482 -1.56 8.39 30.17
N GLY A 483 -1.13 7.71 31.24
CA GLY A 483 -1.62 6.39 31.61
C GLY A 483 -0.97 5.21 30.87
N ALA A 484 0.01 5.44 29.98
CA ALA A 484 0.71 4.37 29.25
C ALA A 484 1.36 3.33 30.18
N LEU A 485 1.82 3.76 31.36
CA LEU A 485 2.51 2.91 32.32
C LEU A 485 1.59 2.30 33.39
N SER A 486 0.34 2.76 33.49
CA SER A 486 -0.61 2.34 34.53
C SER A 486 -1.78 1.50 33.97
N GLU A 487 -1.82 1.28 32.67
CA GLU A 487 -2.89 0.57 31.98
C GLU A 487 -2.69 -0.95 32.06
N GLU A 488 -3.79 -1.70 32.12
CA GLU A 488 -3.72 -3.16 32.04
C GLU A 488 -3.21 -3.63 30.67
N ARG A 489 -2.33 -4.66 30.68
CA ARG A 489 -1.80 -5.28 29.45
C ARG A 489 -2.89 -5.83 28.53
N SER A 490 -4.05 -6.20 29.06
CA SER A 490 -5.22 -6.65 28.29
C SER A 490 -5.67 -5.62 27.24
N VAL A 491 -5.59 -4.33 27.57
CA VAL A 491 -6.00 -3.23 26.68
C VAL A 491 -4.97 -3.04 25.56
N GLN A 492 -3.68 -3.13 25.89
CA GLN A 492 -2.60 -3.01 24.93
C GLN A 492 -2.60 -4.19 23.92
N GLU A 493 -2.87 -5.41 24.38
CA GLU A 493 -3.09 -6.57 23.51
C GLU A 493 -4.30 -6.40 22.58
N LYS A 494 -5.37 -5.73 23.05
CA LYS A 494 -6.52 -5.40 22.20
C LYS A 494 -6.14 -4.42 21.09
N ARG A 495 -5.35 -3.37 21.40
CA ARG A 495 -4.83 -2.43 20.39
C ARG A 495 -4.00 -3.17 19.33
N ARG A 496 -3.11 -4.06 19.78
CA ARG A 496 -2.27 -4.88 18.90
C ARG A 496 -3.11 -5.72 17.92
N ARG A 497 -4.16 -6.40 18.42
CA ARG A 497 -5.09 -7.18 17.57
C ARG A 497 -5.84 -6.30 16.55
N ASP A 498 -6.23 -5.10 16.95
CA ASP A 498 -6.92 -4.17 16.04
C ASP A 498 -5.97 -3.62 14.97
N ILE A 499 -4.71 -3.35 15.33
CA ILE A 499 -3.63 -3.01 14.39
C ILE A 499 -3.41 -4.16 13.40
N GLU A 500 -3.32 -5.40 13.87
CA GLU A 500 -3.10 -6.56 13.01
C GLU A 500 -4.25 -6.76 12.01
N ARG A 501 -5.50 -6.58 12.45
CA ARG A 501 -6.67 -6.57 11.55
C ARG A 501 -6.59 -5.47 10.48
N LEU A 502 -6.06 -4.31 10.82
CA LEU A 502 -5.88 -3.21 9.87
C LEU A 502 -4.75 -3.51 8.87
N LYS A 503 -3.63 -4.10 9.33
CA LYS A 503 -2.54 -4.55 8.45
C LYS A 503 -3.06 -5.53 7.39
N ILE A 504 -3.79 -6.57 7.82
CA ILE A 504 -4.37 -7.57 6.92
C ILE A 504 -5.28 -6.92 5.87
N LYS A 505 -6.19 -6.03 6.30
CA LYS A 505 -7.09 -5.32 5.37
C LYS A 505 -6.34 -4.47 4.34
N ILE A 506 -5.21 -3.87 4.71
CA ILE A 506 -4.39 -3.07 3.81
C ILE A 506 -3.66 -3.96 2.80
N GLU A 507 -3.13 -5.10 3.24
CA GLU A 507 -2.49 -6.07 2.35
C GLU A 507 -3.49 -6.67 1.34
N GLU A 508 -4.69 -7.02 1.79
CA GLU A 508 -5.80 -7.48 0.94
C GLU A 508 -6.23 -6.42 -0.11
N SER A 509 -6.04 -5.13 0.19
CA SER A 509 -6.41 -4.03 -0.71
C SER A 509 -5.45 -3.85 -1.88
N GLY A 510 -4.27 -4.46 -1.86
CA GLY A 510 -3.28 -4.45 -2.95
C GLY A 510 -2.47 -3.15 -3.03
N SER A 511 -1.14 -3.26 -3.08
CA SER A 511 -0.19 -2.13 -2.88
C SER A 511 0.49 -1.62 -4.16
N GLY A 512 0.01 -1.97 -5.36
CA GLY A 512 0.69 -1.63 -6.61
C GLY A 512 -0.15 -0.76 -7.54
N SER A 513 0.31 0.47 -7.80
CA SER A 513 -0.16 1.37 -8.89
C SER A 513 -1.35 2.30 -8.63
N GLY A 514 -1.64 2.65 -7.36
CA GLY A 514 -2.78 3.52 -7.03
C GLY A 514 -2.74 4.92 -7.66
N GLU A 515 -1.58 5.58 -7.68
CA GLU A 515 -1.47 6.97 -8.18
C GLU A 515 -1.66 7.07 -9.71
N ALA A 516 -1.16 6.09 -10.46
CA ALA A 516 -1.36 6.02 -11.91
C ALA A 516 -2.84 5.86 -12.27
N VAL A 517 -3.56 5.00 -11.53
CA VAL A 517 -5.00 4.76 -11.73
C VAL A 517 -5.82 5.99 -11.39
N VAL A 518 -5.50 6.69 -10.28
CA VAL A 518 -6.18 7.96 -9.93
C VAL A 518 -5.98 9.00 -11.03
N LYS A 519 -4.75 9.15 -11.52
CA LYS A 519 -4.44 10.09 -12.61
C LYS A 519 -5.16 9.74 -13.90
N GLU A 520 -5.19 8.46 -14.27
CA GLU A 520 -5.89 7.96 -15.46
C GLU A 520 -7.41 8.18 -15.35
N PHE A 521 -7.99 7.94 -14.17
CA PHE A 521 -9.39 8.25 -13.91
C PHE A 521 -9.70 9.73 -14.12
N THR A 522 -8.90 10.63 -13.53
CA THR A 522 -9.09 12.07 -13.68
C THR A 522 -9.01 12.49 -15.14
N GLN A 523 -7.98 12.06 -15.87
CA GLN A 523 -7.79 12.40 -17.29
C GLN A 523 -8.92 11.86 -18.17
N THR A 524 -9.36 10.62 -17.93
CA THR A 524 -10.44 10.01 -18.71
C THR A 524 -11.78 10.69 -18.44
N LYS A 525 -12.03 11.08 -17.19
CA LYS A 525 -13.22 11.84 -16.78
C LYS A 525 -13.24 13.23 -17.42
N GLU A 526 -12.14 13.97 -17.36
CA GLU A 526 -12.01 15.28 -18.02
C GLU A 526 -12.26 15.17 -19.54
N ARG A 527 -11.78 14.09 -20.17
CA ARG A 527 -12.04 13.82 -21.59
C ARG A 527 -13.53 13.57 -21.88
N ASP A 528 -14.25 12.80 -21.04
CA ASP A 528 -15.69 12.62 -21.22
C ASP A 528 -16.48 13.92 -21.00
N GLU A 529 -16.09 14.74 -20.01
CA GLU A 529 -16.69 16.05 -19.76
C GLU A 529 -16.48 17.01 -20.95
N PHE A 530 -15.29 16.99 -21.54
CA PHE A 530 -14.99 17.74 -22.76
C PHE A 530 -15.88 17.28 -23.94
N LEU A 531 -15.97 15.97 -24.18
CA LEU A 531 -16.81 15.41 -25.24
C LEU A 531 -18.30 15.67 -25.00
N ALA A 532 -18.74 15.73 -23.73
CA ALA A 532 -20.11 16.09 -23.38
C ALA A 532 -20.43 17.54 -23.78
N LYS A 533 -19.49 18.45 -23.54
CA LYS A 533 -19.63 19.85 -23.94
C LYS A 533 -19.61 20.01 -25.47
N GLU A 534 -18.66 19.38 -26.16
CA GLU A 534 -18.61 19.40 -27.63
C GLU A 534 -19.91 18.84 -28.24
N LEU A 535 -20.46 17.77 -27.66
CA LEU A 535 -21.72 17.20 -28.13
C LEU A 535 -22.87 18.21 -28.03
N ALA A 536 -22.97 18.94 -26.92
CA ALA A 536 -24.00 19.97 -26.74
C ALA A 536 -23.84 21.11 -27.75
N ASP A 537 -22.61 21.56 -28.01
CA ASP A 537 -22.32 22.63 -28.98
C ASP A 537 -22.64 22.20 -30.42
N LEU A 538 -22.35 20.93 -30.78
CA LEU A 538 -22.69 20.36 -32.09
C LEU A 538 -24.21 20.22 -32.25
N GLU A 539 -24.93 19.78 -31.21
CA GLU A 539 -26.40 19.67 -31.24
C GLU A 539 -27.07 21.05 -31.38
N ALA A 540 -26.56 22.08 -30.70
CA ALA A 540 -27.00 23.46 -30.85
C ALA A 540 -26.73 24.00 -32.27
N SER A 541 -25.54 23.72 -32.82
CA SER A 541 -25.18 24.12 -34.19
C SER A 541 -26.08 23.43 -35.24
N ALA A 542 -26.39 22.15 -35.04
CA ALA A 542 -27.30 21.40 -35.90
C ALA A 542 -28.73 21.97 -35.86
N ALA A 543 -29.21 22.41 -34.68
CA ALA A 543 -30.50 23.08 -34.55
C ALA A 543 -30.53 24.40 -35.34
N SER A 544 -29.51 25.25 -35.17
CA SER A 544 -29.40 26.51 -35.90
C SER A 544 -29.35 26.32 -37.42
N LEU A 545 -28.62 25.31 -37.91
CA LEU A 545 -28.58 25.00 -39.35
C LEU A 545 -29.96 24.57 -39.89
N LYS A 546 -30.73 23.79 -39.11
CA LYS A 546 -32.11 23.43 -39.49
C LYS A 546 -33.00 24.65 -39.60
N ASP A 547 -32.89 25.59 -38.67
CA ASP A 547 -33.67 26.83 -38.69
C ASP A 547 -33.33 27.69 -39.91
N ILE A 548 -32.03 27.84 -40.23
CA ILE A 548 -31.56 28.56 -41.42
C ILE A 548 -32.09 27.90 -42.71
N ILE A 549 -32.05 26.57 -42.80
CA ILE A 549 -32.55 25.84 -43.97
C ILE A 549 -34.05 26.11 -44.15
N ALA A 550 -34.84 26.04 -43.08
CA ALA A 550 -36.27 26.31 -43.11
C ALA A 550 -36.59 27.77 -43.52
N GLU A 551 -35.80 28.74 -43.04
CA GLU A 551 -35.93 30.15 -43.42
C GLU A 551 -35.60 30.37 -44.90
N LEU A 552 -34.53 29.75 -45.41
CA LEU A 552 -34.14 29.82 -46.81
C LEU A 552 -35.20 29.20 -47.72
N GLU A 553 -35.77 28.05 -47.35
CA GLU A 553 -36.88 27.41 -48.08
C GLU A 553 -38.08 28.35 -48.20
N LYS A 554 -38.53 28.92 -47.07
CA LYS A 554 -39.64 29.86 -47.05
C LYS A 554 -39.37 31.08 -47.93
N THR A 555 -38.15 31.59 -47.89
CA THR A 555 -37.72 32.76 -48.69
C THR A 555 -37.71 32.45 -50.19
N ILE A 556 -37.17 31.29 -50.58
CA ILE A 556 -37.14 30.84 -51.97
C ILE A 556 -38.56 30.71 -52.50
N ASP A 557 -39.45 30.05 -51.76
CA ASP A 557 -40.83 29.85 -52.18
C ASP A 557 -41.58 31.19 -52.29
N ALA A 558 -41.45 32.08 -51.31
CA ALA A 558 -42.12 33.38 -51.35
C ALA A 558 -41.69 34.22 -52.57
N ARG A 559 -40.38 34.35 -52.79
CA ARG A 559 -39.83 35.11 -53.93
C ARG A 559 -40.15 34.48 -55.27
N PHE A 560 -40.21 33.15 -55.34
CA PHE A 560 -40.61 32.45 -56.55
C PHE A 560 -42.06 32.77 -56.93
N HIS A 561 -43.00 32.71 -55.98
CA HIS A 561 -44.41 33.01 -56.24
C HIS A 561 -44.64 34.48 -56.59
N GLU A 562 -43.97 35.41 -55.90
CA GLU A 562 -44.01 36.84 -56.22
C GLU A 562 -43.45 37.11 -57.61
N GLY A 563 -42.28 36.55 -57.93
CA GLY A 563 -41.66 36.67 -59.23
C GLY A 563 -42.50 36.10 -60.36
N LEU A 564 -43.15 34.95 -60.13
CA LEU A 564 -44.05 34.34 -61.12
C LEU A 564 -45.26 35.22 -61.42
N LYS A 565 -45.83 35.91 -60.41
CA LYS A 565 -46.92 36.88 -60.63
C LYS A 565 -46.47 38.02 -61.56
N LEU A 566 -45.30 38.61 -61.29
CA LEU A 566 -44.74 39.68 -62.12
C LEU A 566 -44.47 39.21 -63.56
N ILE A 567 -43.95 37.99 -63.72
CA ILE A 567 -43.74 37.39 -65.04
C ILE A 567 -45.08 37.21 -65.78
N ASN A 568 -46.13 36.74 -65.11
CA ASN A 568 -47.45 36.56 -65.71
C ASN A 568 -48.10 37.88 -66.11
N GLU A 569 -47.98 38.93 -65.29
CA GLU A 569 -48.46 40.27 -65.63
C GLU A 569 -47.75 40.83 -66.88
N ALA A 570 -46.42 40.72 -66.92
CA ALA A 570 -45.64 41.15 -68.07
C ALA A 570 -46.00 40.33 -69.33
N LEU A 571 -46.09 39.01 -69.20
CA LEU A 571 -46.43 38.10 -70.30
C LEU A 571 -47.82 38.42 -70.88
N LYS A 572 -48.82 38.64 -70.02
CA LYS A 572 -50.17 39.04 -70.43
C LYS A 572 -50.13 40.35 -71.22
N ASN A 573 -49.43 41.36 -70.70
CA ASN A 573 -49.30 42.67 -71.37
C ASN A 573 -48.63 42.57 -72.74
N PHE A 574 -47.55 41.78 -72.88
CA PHE A 574 -46.88 41.56 -74.16
C PHE A 574 -47.76 40.78 -75.14
N PHE A 575 -48.46 39.75 -74.66
CA PHE A 575 -49.30 38.91 -75.49
C PHE A 575 -50.47 39.71 -76.09
N THR A 576 -51.22 40.46 -75.27
CA THR A 576 -52.33 41.29 -75.76
C THR A 576 -51.86 42.32 -76.79
N LYS A 577 -50.67 42.93 -76.61
CA LYS A 577 -50.11 43.89 -77.58
C LYS A 577 -49.71 43.26 -78.92
N LEU A 578 -49.21 42.03 -78.91
CA LEU A 578 -48.73 41.35 -80.12
C LEU A 578 -49.85 40.71 -80.93
N PHE A 579 -50.88 40.20 -80.27
CA PHE A 579 -51.95 39.41 -80.91
C PHE A 579 -53.30 40.13 -80.97
N GLY A 580 -53.40 41.35 -80.44
CA GLY A 580 -54.62 42.17 -80.51
C GLY A 580 -55.76 41.71 -79.60
N GLY A 581 -55.53 40.71 -78.74
CA GLY A 581 -56.51 40.09 -77.84
C GLY A 581 -55.97 38.83 -77.15
N GLY A 582 -56.76 38.24 -76.25
CA GLY A 582 -56.51 36.93 -75.65
C GLY A 582 -55.76 36.84 -74.31
N TYR A 583 -55.75 35.64 -73.72
CA TYR A 583 -55.20 35.36 -72.37
C TYR A 583 -54.05 34.36 -72.39
N VAL A 584 -52.97 34.68 -71.66
CA VAL A 584 -51.83 33.81 -71.41
C VAL A 584 -51.40 33.86 -69.95
N ASP A 585 -51.01 32.72 -69.40
CA ASP A 585 -50.63 32.58 -67.99
C ASP A 585 -49.69 31.38 -67.82
N ILE A 586 -48.75 31.52 -66.88
CA ILE A 586 -47.82 30.49 -66.46
C ILE A 586 -48.26 30.01 -65.07
N ARG A 587 -48.71 28.76 -64.99
CA ARG A 587 -49.19 28.16 -63.75
C ARG A 587 -48.25 27.09 -63.21
N PHE A 588 -48.25 27.02 -61.89
CA PHE A 588 -47.67 25.92 -61.14
C PHE A 588 -48.63 24.73 -61.16
N VAL A 589 -48.14 23.55 -61.58
CA VAL A 589 -48.92 22.32 -61.53
C VAL A 589 -48.15 21.32 -60.67
N ALA A 590 -48.72 20.94 -59.53
CA ALA A 590 -48.17 19.87 -58.70
C ALA A 590 -48.24 18.54 -59.49
N SER A 591 -47.16 17.76 -59.47
CA SER A 591 -47.15 16.44 -60.12
C SER A 591 -48.11 15.48 -59.41
N GLN A 592 -48.80 14.62 -60.17
CA GLN A 592 -49.64 13.54 -59.63
C GLN A 592 -48.83 12.39 -59.00
N GLU A 593 -47.49 12.44 -59.01
CA GLU A 593 -46.65 11.42 -58.36
C GLU A 593 -46.58 11.58 -56.84
N ASP A 594 -46.74 12.79 -56.31
CA ASP A 594 -46.74 13.03 -54.85
C ASP A 594 -48.06 12.63 -54.16
N THR A 595 -49.13 12.35 -54.92
CA THR A 595 -50.43 11.98 -54.35
C THR A 595 -50.59 10.47 -54.09
N ARG A 596 -49.68 9.62 -54.60
CA ARG A 596 -49.75 8.15 -54.38
C ARG A 596 -48.86 7.63 -53.26
N ILE A 597 -47.91 8.43 -52.77
CA ILE A 597 -47.04 8.06 -51.64
C ILE A 597 -47.48 8.86 -50.41
N GLY A 598 -48.74 8.66 -50.02
CA GLY A 598 -49.27 9.17 -48.76
C GLY A 598 -48.75 8.32 -47.60
N GLY A 599 -47.57 8.65 -47.09
CA GLY A 599 -46.99 7.99 -45.93
C GLY A 599 -45.69 8.62 -45.50
N SER A 600 -45.79 9.68 -44.69
CA SER A 600 -44.72 10.15 -43.79
C SER A 600 -43.35 10.36 -44.46
N LEU A 601 -43.13 11.50 -45.11
CA LEU A 601 -41.83 12.18 -45.22
C LEU A 601 -42.04 13.63 -45.68
N GLY A 602 -41.17 14.52 -45.21
CA GLY A 602 -41.35 15.97 -45.11
C GLY A 602 -41.81 16.71 -46.37
N ARG A 603 -42.45 17.87 -46.13
CA ARG A 603 -42.95 18.82 -47.13
C ARG A 603 -41.80 19.37 -47.97
N GLY A 604 -41.46 18.67 -49.05
CA GLY A 604 -40.60 19.15 -50.12
C GLY A 604 -41.30 18.89 -51.45
N ALA A 605 -42.40 19.60 -51.71
CA ALA A 605 -43.15 19.45 -52.96
C ALA A 605 -42.26 19.82 -54.15
N ARG A 606 -41.80 18.82 -54.91
CA ARG A 606 -41.09 19.05 -56.18
C ARG A 606 -42.14 19.34 -57.24
N ALA A 607 -42.21 20.60 -57.62
CA ALA A 607 -43.23 21.04 -58.56
C ALA A 607 -42.63 21.62 -59.82
N TYR A 608 -43.39 21.48 -60.89
CA TYR A 608 -42.94 21.78 -62.23
C TYR A 608 -43.89 22.80 -62.85
N LEU A 609 -43.33 23.69 -63.66
CA LEU A 609 -44.07 24.70 -64.41
C LEU A 609 -44.61 24.05 -65.68
N TYR A 610 -45.94 24.04 -65.92
CA TYR A 610 -46.56 24.16 -67.26
C TYR A 610 -48.08 24.27 -67.30
N ARG A 611 -48.58 25.29 -68.01
CA ARG A 611 -49.40 25.20 -69.25
C ARG A 611 -49.66 26.61 -69.76
N THR A 612 -49.10 26.98 -70.91
CA THR A 612 -49.43 28.25 -71.58
C THR A 612 -50.81 28.07 -72.22
N HIS A 613 -51.83 28.73 -71.68
CA HIS A 613 -53.13 28.81 -72.34
C HIS A 613 -53.11 29.96 -73.33
N PHE A 614 -53.67 29.77 -74.51
CA PHE A 614 -53.99 30.83 -75.46
C PHE A 614 -55.50 30.78 -75.67
N PHE A 615 -56.19 31.87 -75.34
CA PHE A 615 -57.61 32.04 -75.61
C PHE A 615 -57.77 33.23 -76.54
N ASP A 616 -58.52 33.09 -77.63
CA ASP A 616 -59.01 34.24 -78.42
C ASP A 616 -60.22 34.89 -77.73
N ASP A 617 -60.59 36.12 -78.12
CA ASP A 617 -61.72 36.90 -77.57
C ASP A 617 -63.10 36.20 -77.64
N ALA A 618 -63.19 35.03 -78.28
CA ALA A 618 -64.37 34.16 -78.33
C ALA A 618 -64.35 32.96 -77.35
N GLY A 619 -63.30 32.80 -76.52
CA GLY A 619 -63.25 31.74 -75.50
C GLY A 619 -62.95 30.32 -76.00
N GLU A 620 -62.58 30.13 -77.27
CA GLU A 620 -62.16 28.83 -77.81
C GLU A 620 -60.63 28.66 -77.79
N SER A 621 -60.18 27.50 -77.31
CA SER A 621 -58.77 27.08 -77.27
C SER A 621 -58.35 26.55 -78.65
N SER A 622 -57.60 27.33 -79.44
CA SER A 622 -57.01 26.84 -80.68
C SER A 622 -55.76 26.01 -80.40
N ALA A 623 -55.84 24.68 -80.55
CA ALA A 623 -54.66 23.82 -80.63
C ALA A 623 -54.07 23.87 -82.05
N LEU A 624 -52.80 24.26 -82.19
CA LEU A 624 -52.07 24.21 -83.47
C LEU A 624 -52.08 22.78 -84.06
N PRO A 625 -52.21 22.62 -85.40
CA PRO A 625 -52.35 21.30 -86.02
C PRO A 625 -51.07 20.48 -85.91
N ARG A 626 -51.20 19.25 -85.39
CA ARG A 626 -50.12 18.27 -85.30
C ARG A 626 -49.53 17.97 -86.69
N SER A 627 -48.21 18.12 -86.82
CA SER A 627 -47.49 17.81 -88.06
C SER A 627 -47.70 16.36 -88.51
N ARG A 628 -47.84 16.17 -89.82
CA ARG A 628 -47.96 14.87 -90.51
C ARG A 628 -46.67 14.03 -90.36
N ARG A 629 -46.40 13.45 -89.19
CA ARG A 629 -45.32 12.45 -89.03
C ARG A 629 -45.65 11.21 -88.19
N ASP A 630 -46.80 11.17 -87.51
CA ASP A 630 -47.19 10.03 -86.65
C ASP A 630 -48.21 9.03 -87.25
N ARG A 631 -48.36 8.97 -88.58
CA ARG A 631 -49.26 7.98 -89.23
C ARG A 631 -48.55 6.78 -89.90
N ARG A 632 -47.29 6.50 -89.57
CA ARG A 632 -46.60 5.28 -90.05
C ARG A 632 -45.91 4.53 -88.90
N ARG A 633 -46.72 3.91 -88.03
CA ARG A 633 -46.36 2.78 -87.17
C ARG A 633 -47.63 2.18 -86.57
N ALA A 634 -48.46 1.63 -87.45
CA ALA A 634 -49.58 0.75 -87.13
C ALA A 634 -50.06 0.09 -88.43
N ARG A 635 -49.23 -0.79 -88.99
CA ARG A 635 -49.58 -1.96 -89.79
C ARG A 635 -48.42 -2.94 -89.71
#